data_AF-A0A381PKN1-F1
#
_entry.id   AF-A0A381PKN1-F1
#
_cell.length_a   1.000
_cell.length_b   1.000
_cell.length_c   1.000
_cell.angle_alpha   90.00
_cell.angle_beta   90.00
_cell.angle_gamma   90.00
#
_symmetry.space_group_name_H-M   'P 1'
#
loop_
_entity.id
_entity.type
_entity.pdbx_description
1 polymer ?
#
loop_
_entity_poly.entity_id
_entity_poly.type
_entity_poly.pdbx_seq_one_letter_code
_entity_poly.pdbx_strand_id
1 'polypeptide(L)'
;MRLNKLEIKGFKSFGDKTVINFNEGVTGIVGPNGCGKSNIVDAVRWVLGEQKTTLLRSDKMENVIFNGSKTRKKLQLAEVTITFDNTKNVIPTEYSNVSVTRKYFRSGDSEYLLNDVKCRLKDITNLFLDTGISSNNYAIIELSMVDNILNNKDNSRLSLFEEAAGISKFRKRKKEAINKIKYTESDLERVEDLIHEIEKNLRSLKRQAKQTEKYYNYKNEYKEISINLALKISENNRELLVTKKRELKTIENENVKVISKIGKLNSKLESSKSSLIPYEKNLIKKQKSINILLDRIRKHEESKRLKAEKSKLLSERIIELKEKIKYDSESNERSKFSISSIKKEIKIYTSKLNVLLKKLDKTKKEYLKFEKDLKNKSIKISDISDVEENFRSIQYNLESLSNKKTQILSLISIENINKVNLEKKIKSIQIEIDELMNSIKVVEELFKQENKEIIRINKIFTQKSKDLSNEEIQYNKLKNKIESLKKESEYKSLTFKLNNERIEKNINTLKDSEEEISKLSTENNVKDSTLITMYNSKEVLENELEKYENDYYTLKSHIDNDDKELKDLQVKKDNNLLLIDELKSNIYNNELELNSVVQRISVEFDIELKNYKIDESFIESLSIDKLKKRQEKLKIKIEKIGQINPLAMEAYDEIKERHDFISKEKNDLVEAKDSLLKTIEEIDKVAKVSFLESFEKIKNNFKTVFRSLFTEDDDCDLLIVDENNPLESSIEIMAKPKGKKPLTINQLSGGEKTLTATSLLFAIYLLKPAPFCIFDEVDAPLDDANIDKFNKIINKFSNTSQFIIVTHNKRTMINTDIIYGITMPEQGVSKLVPVDLRNLKM
;
A
#
# COMPACT_ATOMS: atom_id res chain seq x y z
N MET A 1 49.06 -102.85 -24.36
CA MET A 1 48.96 -102.02 -25.57
C MET A 1 50.23 -102.19 -26.36
N ARG A 2 50.14 -102.41 -27.67
CA ARG A 2 51.29 -102.58 -28.57
C ARG A 2 51.01 -101.80 -29.86
N LEU A 3 52.02 -101.12 -30.39
CA LEU A 3 51.93 -100.50 -31.70
C LEU A 3 52.04 -101.61 -32.76
N ASN A 4 50.98 -101.77 -33.55
CA ASN A 4 50.89 -102.83 -34.55
C ASN A 4 51.30 -102.30 -35.94
N LYS A 5 50.72 -101.16 -36.35
CA LYS A 5 50.85 -100.67 -37.73
C LYS A 5 50.74 -99.15 -37.81
N LEU A 6 51.52 -98.55 -38.72
CA LEU A 6 51.37 -97.16 -39.16
C LEU A 6 51.16 -97.12 -40.68
N GLU A 7 50.07 -96.51 -41.11
CA GLU A 7 49.77 -96.24 -42.51
C GLU A 7 49.92 -94.74 -42.77
N ILE A 8 50.70 -94.38 -43.78
CA ILE A 8 50.99 -93.00 -44.16
C ILE A 8 50.61 -92.83 -45.64
N LYS A 9 49.82 -91.81 -45.96
CA LYS A 9 49.45 -91.48 -47.34
C LYS A 9 49.37 -89.97 -47.53
N GLY A 10 50.08 -89.46 -48.53
CA GLY A 10 50.10 -88.03 -48.86
C GLY A 10 50.66 -87.13 -47.76
N PHE A 11 51.43 -87.67 -46.82
CA PHE A 11 52.02 -86.94 -45.70
C PHE A 11 53.49 -86.61 -46.01
N LYS A 12 53.84 -85.33 -46.01
CA LYS A 12 55.19 -84.80 -46.28
C LYS A 12 55.84 -85.43 -47.51
N SER A 13 56.85 -86.29 -47.37
CA SER A 13 57.55 -86.95 -48.48
C SER A 13 56.92 -88.29 -48.91
N PHE A 14 55.93 -88.80 -48.18
CA PHE A 14 55.22 -90.04 -48.49
C PHE A 14 54.02 -89.76 -49.40
N GLY A 15 54.29 -89.62 -50.71
CA GLY A 15 53.23 -89.42 -51.70
C GLY A 15 52.34 -90.66 -51.88
N ASP A 16 52.94 -91.86 -51.94
CA ASP A 16 52.22 -93.13 -52.08
C ASP A 16 51.86 -93.72 -50.70
N LYS A 17 50.82 -94.58 -50.66
CA LYS A 17 50.43 -95.28 -49.43
C LYS A 17 51.59 -96.17 -48.97
N THR A 18 52.14 -95.85 -47.81
CA THR A 18 53.24 -96.56 -47.16
C THR A 18 52.73 -97.18 -45.87
N VAL A 19 53.12 -98.44 -45.63
CA VAL A 19 52.70 -99.22 -44.47
C VAL A 19 53.94 -99.70 -43.73
N ILE A 20 53.99 -99.44 -42.43
CA ILE A 20 55.05 -99.90 -41.53
C ILE A 20 54.41 -100.81 -40.48
N ASN A 21 54.91 -102.04 -40.38
CA ASN A 21 54.45 -103.00 -39.38
C ASN A 21 55.46 -103.06 -38.24
N PHE A 22 55.00 -102.86 -37.01
CA PHE A 22 55.88 -102.84 -35.84
C PHE A 22 55.82 -104.18 -35.11
N ASN A 23 56.98 -104.82 -35.00
CA ASN A 23 57.12 -106.09 -34.29
C ASN A 23 57.59 -105.88 -32.85
N GLU A 24 57.73 -106.96 -32.09
CA GLU A 24 58.34 -106.90 -30.76
C GLU A 24 59.83 -106.62 -30.88
N GLY A 25 60.41 -105.99 -29.86
CA GLY A 25 61.83 -105.63 -29.84
C GLY A 25 62.12 -104.26 -30.43
N VAL A 26 63.25 -104.16 -31.15
CA VAL A 26 63.83 -102.90 -31.62
C VAL A 26 63.69 -102.76 -33.14
N THR A 27 62.92 -101.78 -33.59
CA THR A 27 62.75 -101.42 -35.00
C THR A 27 63.66 -100.25 -35.37
N GLY A 28 64.61 -100.45 -36.27
CA GLY A 28 65.45 -99.40 -36.84
C GLY A 28 64.80 -98.74 -38.04
N ILE A 29 64.83 -97.42 -38.12
CA ILE A 29 64.48 -96.63 -39.30
C ILE A 29 65.75 -95.96 -39.80
N VAL A 30 66.20 -96.35 -40.99
CA VAL A 30 67.51 -95.96 -41.52
C VAL A 30 67.40 -95.40 -42.94
N GLY A 31 68.41 -94.67 -43.39
CA GLY A 31 68.45 -94.12 -44.74
C GLY A 31 69.39 -92.91 -44.82
N PRO A 32 69.72 -92.44 -46.03
CA PRO A 32 70.56 -91.25 -46.21
C PRO A 32 69.89 -89.98 -45.66
N ASN A 33 70.65 -88.90 -45.49
CA ASN A 33 70.09 -87.64 -45.02
C ASN A 33 69.13 -87.05 -46.08
N GLY A 34 68.00 -86.51 -45.64
CA GLY A 34 66.97 -85.94 -46.53
C GLY A 34 65.99 -86.95 -47.17
N CYS A 35 66.09 -88.25 -46.88
CA CYS A 35 65.16 -89.25 -47.44
C CYS A 35 63.78 -89.33 -46.74
N GLY A 36 63.56 -88.57 -45.66
CA GLY A 36 62.27 -88.51 -44.96
C GLY A 36 62.15 -89.41 -43.72
N LYS A 37 63.26 -89.77 -43.06
CA LYS A 37 63.26 -90.58 -41.82
C LYS A 37 62.42 -89.98 -40.70
N SER A 38 62.73 -88.74 -40.33
CA SER A 38 62.03 -88.05 -39.26
C SER A 38 60.58 -87.70 -39.61
N ASN A 39 60.19 -87.74 -40.89
CA ASN A 39 58.79 -87.57 -41.30
C ASN A 39 57.89 -88.71 -40.79
N ILE A 40 58.44 -89.90 -40.48
CA ILE A 40 57.67 -90.98 -39.84
C ILE A 40 57.33 -90.60 -38.40
N VAL A 41 58.29 -90.04 -37.68
CA VAL A 41 58.11 -89.56 -36.30
C VAL A 41 57.08 -88.43 -36.28
N ASP A 42 57.20 -87.49 -37.21
CA ASP A 42 56.24 -86.39 -37.38
C ASP A 42 54.82 -86.93 -37.67
N ALA A 43 54.69 -88.00 -38.48
CA ALA A 43 53.40 -88.63 -38.77
C ALA A 43 52.76 -89.23 -37.50
N VAL A 44 53.55 -89.90 -36.66
CA VAL A 44 53.07 -90.43 -35.37
C VAL A 44 52.64 -89.31 -34.42
N ARG A 45 53.44 -88.24 -34.29
CA ARG A 45 53.07 -87.06 -33.47
C ARG A 45 51.78 -86.41 -33.95
N TRP A 46 51.65 -86.27 -35.26
CA TRP A 46 50.52 -85.62 -35.88
C TRP A 46 49.21 -86.39 -35.69
N VAL A 47 49.22 -87.71 -35.85
CA VAL A 47 48.00 -88.53 -35.66
C VAL A 47 47.59 -88.60 -34.18
N LEU A 48 48.54 -88.53 -33.25
CA LEU A 48 48.27 -88.47 -31.80
C LEU A 48 47.76 -87.11 -31.31
N GLY A 49 47.67 -86.11 -32.18
CA GLY A 49 46.97 -84.85 -31.91
C GLY A 49 47.83 -83.59 -31.88
N GLU A 50 49.11 -83.64 -32.28
CA GLU A 50 49.97 -82.44 -32.28
C GLU A 50 49.47 -81.36 -33.24
N GLN A 51 49.37 -80.12 -32.77
CA GLN A 51 48.88 -78.96 -33.53
C GLN A 51 49.93 -77.89 -33.76
N LYS A 52 51.10 -77.95 -33.13
CA LYS A 52 52.18 -76.99 -33.37
C LYS A 52 52.96 -77.38 -34.63
N THR A 53 52.96 -76.49 -35.62
CA THR A 53 53.68 -76.69 -36.89
C THR A 53 55.20 -76.81 -36.68
N THR A 54 55.73 -76.09 -35.70
CA THR A 54 57.15 -76.12 -35.31
C THR A 54 57.61 -77.52 -34.87
N LEU A 55 56.81 -78.22 -34.06
CA LEU A 55 57.11 -79.59 -33.60
C LEU A 55 56.99 -80.63 -34.71
N LEU A 56 56.26 -80.31 -35.78
CA LEU A 56 56.13 -81.13 -36.98
C LEU A 56 57.13 -80.72 -38.05
N ARG A 57 58.21 -79.99 -37.71
CA ARG A 57 59.26 -79.53 -38.65
C ARG A 57 58.68 -78.95 -39.95
N SER A 58 57.66 -78.12 -39.82
CA SER A 58 56.89 -77.54 -40.92
C SER A 58 56.56 -76.08 -40.61
N ASP A 59 56.62 -75.18 -41.59
CA ASP A 59 56.26 -73.77 -41.35
C ASP A 59 54.75 -73.55 -41.22
N LYS A 60 53.97 -74.26 -42.04
CA LYS A 60 52.50 -74.19 -42.09
C LYS A 60 51.90 -75.58 -42.03
N MET A 61 50.69 -75.72 -41.48
CA MET A 61 49.98 -77.00 -41.43
C MET A 61 49.72 -77.59 -42.82
N GLU A 62 49.51 -76.76 -43.84
CA GLU A 62 49.37 -77.21 -45.24
C GLU A 62 50.59 -77.97 -45.77
N ASN A 63 51.79 -77.68 -45.24
CA ASN A 63 53.04 -78.33 -45.67
C ASN A 63 53.17 -79.76 -45.15
N VAL A 64 52.25 -80.19 -44.27
CA VAL A 64 52.11 -81.59 -43.88
C VAL A 64 51.58 -82.43 -45.04
N ILE A 65 50.91 -81.82 -46.02
CA ILE A 65 50.43 -82.50 -47.23
C ILE A 65 51.56 -82.56 -48.27
N PHE A 66 51.70 -83.71 -48.95
CA PHE A 66 52.69 -83.90 -50.00
C PHE A 66 52.59 -82.81 -51.08
N ASN A 67 53.65 -82.01 -51.16
CA ASN A 67 53.75 -80.82 -52.01
C ASN A 67 54.17 -81.13 -53.46
N GLY A 68 54.15 -82.40 -53.86
CA GLY A 68 54.53 -82.82 -55.22
C GLY A 68 56.04 -82.94 -55.39
N SER A 69 56.46 -83.56 -56.49
CA SER A 69 57.84 -83.59 -56.98
C SER A 69 57.89 -83.07 -58.42
N LYS A 70 59.07 -83.04 -59.04
CA LYS A 70 59.19 -82.75 -60.48
C LYS A 70 58.38 -83.74 -61.34
N THR A 71 58.19 -84.98 -60.87
CA THR A 71 57.50 -86.08 -61.56
C THR A 71 56.08 -86.33 -61.08
N ARG A 72 55.71 -85.89 -59.87
CA ARG A 72 54.41 -86.18 -59.22
C ARG A 72 53.63 -84.92 -58.87
N LYS A 73 52.32 -84.93 -59.11
CA LYS A 73 51.41 -83.84 -58.74
C LYS A 73 51.29 -83.69 -57.21
N LYS A 74 50.97 -82.47 -56.76
CA LYS A 74 50.56 -82.16 -55.39
C LYS A 74 49.32 -82.96 -55.00
N LEU A 75 49.29 -83.51 -53.79
CA LEU A 75 48.10 -84.17 -53.24
C LEU A 75 47.22 -83.16 -52.49
N GLN A 76 45.93 -83.49 -52.36
CA GLN A 76 44.91 -82.64 -51.73
C GLN A 76 44.65 -82.99 -50.26
N LEU A 77 45.08 -84.18 -49.82
CA LEU A 77 44.91 -84.64 -48.45
C LEU A 77 46.16 -85.37 -47.96
N ALA A 78 46.43 -85.24 -46.67
CA ALA A 78 47.31 -86.14 -45.93
C ALA A 78 46.46 -87.00 -44.99
N GLU A 79 46.76 -88.28 -44.93
CA GLU A 79 46.10 -89.26 -44.09
C GLU A 79 47.15 -90.10 -43.39
N VAL A 80 47.06 -90.16 -42.06
CA VAL A 80 47.90 -91.03 -41.23
C VAL A 80 46.99 -91.82 -40.32
N THR A 81 47.17 -93.14 -40.30
CA THR A 81 46.45 -94.07 -39.44
C THR A 81 47.43 -94.85 -38.59
N ILE A 82 47.27 -94.80 -37.27
CA ILE A 82 48.04 -95.59 -36.33
C ILE A 82 47.12 -96.64 -35.69
N THR A 83 47.56 -97.89 -35.67
CA THR A 83 46.78 -99.01 -35.13
C THR A 83 47.49 -99.63 -33.94
N PHE A 84 46.77 -99.73 -32.84
CA PHE A 84 47.22 -100.33 -31.59
C PHE A 84 46.48 -101.63 -31.33
N ASP A 85 47.22 -102.61 -30.83
CA ASP A 85 46.66 -103.79 -30.17
C ASP A 85 46.47 -103.43 -28.68
N ASN A 86 45.21 -103.41 -28.24
CA ASN A 86 44.76 -103.06 -26.90
C ASN A 86 44.33 -104.30 -26.06
N THR A 87 44.90 -105.47 -26.31
CA THR A 87 44.64 -106.71 -25.52
C THR A 87 44.82 -106.57 -24.00
N LYS A 88 45.62 -105.60 -23.53
CA LYS A 88 45.83 -105.30 -22.10
C LYS A 88 44.87 -104.23 -21.52
N ASN A 89 43.86 -103.78 -22.28
CA ASN A 89 42.88 -102.74 -21.90
C ASN A 89 43.50 -101.48 -21.26
N VAL A 90 44.61 -101.00 -21.82
CA VAL A 90 45.29 -99.78 -21.33
C VAL A 90 44.54 -98.55 -21.81
N ILE A 91 43.95 -98.62 -23.01
CA ILE A 91 43.05 -97.60 -23.53
C ILE A 91 41.62 -97.95 -23.06
N PRO A 92 40.84 -96.98 -22.53
CA PRO A 92 39.49 -97.20 -22.02
C PRO A 92 38.47 -97.35 -23.17
N THR A 93 38.60 -98.43 -23.95
CA THR A 93 37.71 -98.78 -25.06
C THR A 93 37.39 -100.27 -25.02
N GLU A 94 36.19 -100.65 -25.47
CA GLU A 94 35.76 -102.06 -25.58
C GLU A 94 36.48 -102.82 -26.71
N TYR A 95 37.18 -102.10 -27.59
CA TYR A 95 37.86 -102.67 -28.75
C TYR A 95 39.26 -103.20 -28.40
N SER A 96 39.53 -104.43 -28.85
CA SER A 96 40.86 -105.06 -28.77
C SER A 96 41.85 -104.48 -29.78
N ASN A 97 41.38 -103.93 -30.90
CA ASN A 97 42.19 -103.17 -31.85
C ASN A 97 41.66 -101.74 -31.94
N VAL A 98 42.54 -100.76 -31.75
CA VAL A 98 42.20 -99.34 -31.77
C VAL A 98 42.98 -98.65 -32.89
N SER A 99 42.28 -98.15 -33.91
CA SER A 99 42.84 -97.31 -34.96
C SER A 99 42.51 -95.84 -34.72
N VAL A 100 43.53 -95.00 -34.79
CA VAL A 100 43.38 -93.53 -34.76
C VAL A 100 43.83 -93.00 -36.09
N THR A 101 42.94 -92.28 -36.77
CA THR A 101 43.19 -91.71 -38.10
C THR A 101 43.05 -90.21 -38.04
N ARG A 102 44.02 -89.50 -38.61
CA ARG A 102 43.91 -88.06 -38.85
C ARG A 102 43.98 -87.80 -40.35
N LYS A 103 43.02 -87.04 -40.85
CA LYS A 103 42.96 -86.54 -42.22
C LYS A 103 43.05 -85.03 -42.20
N TYR A 104 43.81 -84.46 -43.12
CA TYR A 104 43.89 -83.02 -43.27
C TYR A 104 43.85 -82.66 -44.74
N PHE A 105 42.95 -81.74 -45.06
CA PHE A 105 42.65 -81.31 -46.40
C PHE A 105 43.32 -79.96 -46.67
N ARG A 106 43.67 -79.69 -47.92
CA ARG A 106 44.19 -78.37 -48.32
C ARG A 106 43.19 -77.22 -48.08
N SER A 107 41.91 -77.51 -47.84
CA SER A 107 40.91 -76.53 -47.39
C SER A 107 41.19 -75.97 -45.99
N GLY A 108 42.05 -76.62 -45.21
CA GLY A 108 42.31 -76.30 -43.80
C GLY A 108 41.53 -77.19 -42.83
N ASP A 109 40.64 -78.04 -43.31
CA ASP A 109 39.84 -78.94 -42.48
C ASP A 109 40.68 -80.11 -41.95
N SER A 110 40.57 -80.39 -40.64
CA SER A 110 41.16 -81.56 -39.99
C SER A 110 40.04 -82.48 -39.52
N GLU A 111 40.04 -83.72 -39.99
CA GLU A 111 39.15 -84.78 -39.50
C GLU A 111 39.92 -85.78 -38.65
N TYR A 112 39.29 -86.18 -37.55
CA TYR A 112 39.81 -87.14 -36.59
C TYR A 112 38.86 -88.33 -36.54
N LEU A 113 39.39 -89.54 -36.67
CA LEU A 113 38.61 -90.77 -36.61
C LEU A 113 39.21 -91.74 -35.58
N LEU A 114 38.34 -92.40 -34.83
CA LEU A 114 38.65 -93.48 -33.92
C LEU A 114 37.88 -94.72 -34.40
N ASN A 115 38.56 -95.78 -34.82
CA ASN A 115 37.93 -96.95 -35.44
C ASN A 115 36.97 -96.56 -36.59
N ASP A 116 37.43 -95.67 -37.47
CA ASP A 116 36.66 -95.09 -38.59
C ASP A 116 35.43 -94.23 -38.21
N VAL A 117 35.19 -93.98 -36.93
CA VAL A 117 34.12 -93.08 -36.46
C VAL A 117 34.69 -91.67 -36.22
N LYS A 118 34.03 -90.64 -36.77
CA LYS A 118 34.42 -89.23 -36.58
C LYS A 118 34.33 -88.83 -35.11
N CYS A 119 35.38 -88.22 -34.58
CA CYS A 119 35.46 -87.74 -33.20
C CYS A 119 36.12 -86.34 -33.12
N ARG A 120 36.09 -85.71 -31.94
CA ARG A 120 36.78 -84.42 -31.72
C ARG A 120 38.22 -84.68 -31.28
N LEU A 121 39.12 -83.73 -31.53
CA LEU A 121 40.48 -83.78 -30.97
C LEU A 121 40.48 -83.91 -29.44
N LYS A 122 39.49 -83.32 -28.75
CA LYS A 122 39.34 -83.45 -27.28
C LYS A 122 39.14 -84.93 -26.87
N ASP A 123 38.49 -85.72 -27.71
CA ASP A 123 38.21 -87.13 -27.44
C ASP A 123 39.49 -87.97 -27.61
N ILE A 124 40.26 -87.75 -28.68
CA ILE A 124 41.58 -88.40 -28.88
C ILE A 124 42.56 -88.00 -27.79
N THR A 125 42.65 -86.71 -27.45
CA THR A 125 43.56 -86.27 -26.38
C THR A 125 43.17 -86.89 -25.05
N ASN A 126 41.88 -86.88 -24.68
CA ASN A 126 41.40 -87.52 -23.45
C ASN A 126 41.63 -89.04 -23.44
N LEU A 127 41.52 -89.71 -24.60
CA LEU A 127 41.75 -91.15 -24.73
C LEU A 127 43.16 -91.57 -24.28
N PHE A 128 44.16 -90.73 -24.53
CA PHE A 128 45.56 -91.00 -24.22
C PHE A 128 46.14 -90.24 -23.02
N LEU A 129 45.34 -89.40 -22.32
CA LEU A 129 45.81 -88.63 -21.16
C LEU A 129 46.43 -89.51 -20.06
N ASP A 130 45.84 -90.68 -19.80
CA ASP A 130 46.26 -91.57 -18.70
C ASP A 130 47.18 -92.72 -19.17
N THR A 131 47.47 -92.84 -20.47
CA THR A 131 48.25 -93.96 -21.05
C THR A 131 49.75 -93.68 -21.18
N GLY A 132 50.18 -92.43 -21.01
CA GLY A 132 51.58 -92.00 -21.22
C GLY A 132 51.96 -91.76 -22.69
N ILE A 133 50.97 -91.70 -23.59
CA ILE A 133 51.14 -91.60 -25.05
C ILE A 133 50.34 -90.40 -25.59
N SER A 134 50.64 -89.19 -25.13
CA SER A 134 50.19 -87.97 -25.81
C SER A 134 51.30 -87.39 -26.70
N SER A 135 50.96 -86.44 -27.57
CA SER A 135 51.89 -85.89 -28.55
C SER A 135 53.14 -85.22 -27.96
N ASN A 136 53.11 -84.86 -26.67
CA ASN A 136 54.20 -84.21 -25.95
C ASN A 136 54.87 -85.11 -24.88
N ASN A 137 54.49 -86.39 -24.78
CA ASN A 137 55.05 -87.29 -23.77
C ASN A 137 56.47 -87.77 -24.12
N TYR A 138 57.17 -88.28 -23.10
CA TYR A 138 58.42 -89.06 -23.18
C TYR A 138 58.35 -90.34 -24.05
N ALA A 139 57.22 -90.62 -24.71
CA ALA A 139 57.11 -91.68 -25.71
C ALA A 139 57.83 -91.33 -27.03
N ILE A 140 58.02 -90.05 -27.35
CA ILE A 140 58.72 -89.61 -28.59
C ILE A 140 59.85 -88.66 -28.23
N ILE A 141 61.07 -89.21 -28.18
CA ILE A 141 62.28 -88.52 -27.74
C ILE A 141 63.07 -88.05 -28.96
N GLU A 142 63.18 -86.74 -29.09
CA GLU A 142 64.02 -86.06 -30.09
C GLU A 142 65.23 -85.42 -29.43
N LEU A 143 66.27 -85.14 -30.21
CA LEU A 143 67.41 -84.35 -29.77
C LEU A 143 66.99 -83.01 -29.13
N SER A 144 65.98 -82.34 -29.70
CA SER A 144 65.42 -81.08 -29.17
C SER A 144 64.84 -81.21 -27.75
N MET A 145 64.29 -82.39 -27.40
CA MET A 145 63.73 -82.65 -26.08
C MET A 145 64.83 -82.84 -25.05
N VAL A 146 65.93 -83.49 -25.43
CA VAL A 146 67.16 -83.60 -24.64
C VAL A 146 67.69 -82.18 -24.35
N ASP A 147 67.78 -81.33 -25.37
CA ASP A 147 68.20 -79.92 -25.21
C ASP A 147 67.25 -79.09 -24.32
N ASN A 148 65.94 -79.32 -24.42
CA ASN A 148 64.95 -78.61 -23.60
C ASN A 148 65.06 -79.00 -22.11
N ILE A 149 65.37 -80.26 -21.80
CA ILE A 149 65.63 -80.72 -20.43
C ILE A 149 66.94 -80.13 -19.92
N LEU A 150 67.97 -80.09 -20.75
CA LEU A 150 69.26 -79.48 -20.42
C LEU A 150 69.10 -78.00 -20.05
N ASN A 151 68.38 -77.24 -20.86
CA ASN A 151 68.24 -75.79 -20.70
C ASN A 151 67.06 -75.36 -19.81
N ASN A 152 66.20 -76.30 -19.38
CA ASN A 152 64.98 -76.06 -18.59
C ASN A 152 64.09 -74.93 -19.14
N LYS A 153 63.97 -74.84 -20.47
CA LYS A 153 63.16 -73.81 -21.12
C LYS A 153 61.68 -74.03 -20.76
N ASP A 154 60.99 -72.98 -20.34
CA ASP A 154 59.56 -73.00 -19.95
C ASP A 154 59.20 -74.01 -18.84
N ASN A 155 60.10 -74.24 -17.87
CA ASN A 155 59.94 -75.26 -16.82
C ASN A 155 59.65 -76.66 -17.41
N SER A 156 60.26 -76.97 -18.56
CA SER A 156 60.14 -78.25 -19.27
C SER A 156 60.39 -79.45 -18.35
N ARG A 157 61.33 -79.34 -17.40
CA ARG A 157 61.58 -80.39 -16.41
C ARG A 157 60.34 -80.65 -15.57
N LEU A 158 59.77 -79.63 -14.91
CA LEU A 158 58.58 -79.79 -14.07
C LEU A 158 57.41 -80.40 -14.86
N SER A 159 57.19 -79.94 -16.09
CA SER A 159 56.13 -80.47 -16.97
C SER A 159 56.27 -81.99 -17.20
N LEU A 160 57.49 -82.51 -17.36
CA LEU A 160 57.71 -83.95 -17.56
C LEU A 160 57.44 -84.77 -16.30
N PHE A 161 57.76 -84.21 -15.12
CA PHE A 161 57.48 -84.87 -13.85
C PHE A 161 55.98 -84.83 -13.51
N GLU A 162 55.29 -83.72 -13.78
CA GLU A 162 53.84 -83.61 -13.63
C GLU A 162 53.10 -84.66 -14.48
N GLU A 163 53.57 -84.86 -15.71
CA GLU A 163 53.00 -85.81 -16.65
C GLU A 163 53.28 -87.26 -16.24
N ALA A 164 54.53 -87.55 -15.82
CA ALA A 164 54.89 -88.86 -15.30
C ALA A 164 54.12 -89.22 -14.02
N ALA A 165 53.82 -88.22 -13.18
CA ALA A 165 52.99 -88.35 -11.99
C ALA A 165 51.48 -88.41 -12.27
N GLY A 166 51.04 -88.17 -13.52
CA GLY A 166 49.63 -88.22 -13.91
C GLY A 166 48.76 -87.05 -13.41
N ILE A 167 49.39 -85.91 -13.07
CA ILE A 167 48.70 -84.80 -12.36
C ILE A 167 48.05 -83.80 -13.31
N SER A 168 48.37 -83.86 -14.60
CA SER A 168 47.85 -82.96 -15.62
C SER A 168 46.31 -82.92 -15.68
N LYS A 169 45.64 -84.03 -15.33
CA LYS A 169 44.17 -84.12 -15.22
C LYS A 169 43.60 -83.26 -14.09
N PHE A 170 44.26 -83.26 -12.92
CA PHE A 170 43.87 -82.45 -11.77
C PHE A 170 44.06 -80.96 -12.06
N ARG A 171 45.19 -80.59 -12.68
CA ARG A 171 45.48 -79.21 -13.09
C ARG A 171 44.45 -78.66 -14.09
N LYS A 172 44.01 -79.49 -15.04
CA LYS A 172 42.95 -79.13 -16.00
C LYS A 172 41.59 -78.90 -15.31
N ARG A 173 41.19 -79.81 -14.41
CA ARG A 173 39.95 -79.69 -13.63
C ARG A 173 39.93 -78.45 -12.74
N LYS A 174 41.05 -78.17 -12.06
CA LYS A 174 41.23 -76.95 -11.26
C LYS A 174 40.98 -75.68 -12.09
N LYS A 175 41.59 -75.60 -13.28
CA LYS A 175 41.41 -74.45 -14.19
C LYS A 175 39.95 -74.26 -14.63
N GLU A 176 39.23 -75.34 -14.91
CA GLU A 176 37.81 -75.29 -15.26
C GLU A 176 36.95 -74.80 -14.08
N ALA A 177 37.23 -75.25 -12.86
CA ALA A 177 36.53 -74.79 -11.65
C ALA A 177 36.76 -73.30 -11.35
N ILE A 178 38.01 -72.82 -11.49
CA ILE A 178 38.35 -71.39 -11.32
C ILE A 178 37.57 -70.51 -12.32
N ASN A 179 37.46 -70.96 -13.57
CA ASN A 179 36.69 -70.19 -14.56
C ASN A 179 35.19 -70.13 -14.20
N LYS A 180 34.60 -71.21 -13.68
CA LYS A 180 33.21 -71.21 -13.22
C LYS A 180 32.99 -70.25 -12.05
N ILE A 181 33.94 -70.17 -11.10
CA ILE A 181 33.87 -69.22 -9.99
C ILE A 181 33.84 -67.78 -10.53
N LYS A 182 34.71 -67.43 -11.48
CA LYS A 182 34.73 -66.09 -12.09
C LYS A 182 33.40 -65.69 -12.74
N TYR A 183 32.74 -66.62 -13.42
CA TYR A 183 31.41 -66.36 -13.99
C TYR A 183 30.37 -66.13 -12.89
N THR A 184 30.40 -66.97 -11.85
CA THR A 184 29.48 -66.88 -10.70
C THR A 184 29.66 -65.56 -9.95
N GLU A 185 30.89 -65.07 -9.80
CA GLU A 185 31.18 -63.76 -9.18
C GLU A 185 30.60 -62.59 -9.99
N SER A 186 30.73 -62.63 -11.31
CA SER A 186 30.14 -61.59 -12.18
C SER A 186 28.61 -61.57 -12.13
N ASP A 187 27.98 -62.75 -12.03
CA ASP A 187 26.53 -62.84 -11.89
C ASP A 187 26.07 -62.36 -10.51
N LEU A 188 26.83 -62.64 -9.45
CA LEU A 188 26.57 -62.13 -8.10
C LEU A 188 26.57 -60.59 -8.06
N GLU A 189 27.57 -59.96 -8.66
CA GLU A 189 27.69 -58.49 -8.71
C GLU A 189 26.46 -57.85 -9.36
N ARG A 190 25.99 -58.41 -10.49
CA ARG A 190 24.77 -57.93 -11.17
C ARG A 190 23.52 -58.08 -10.31
N VAL A 191 23.40 -59.20 -9.59
CA VAL A 191 22.26 -59.45 -8.72
C VAL A 191 22.26 -58.46 -7.54
N GLU A 192 23.43 -58.12 -6.99
CA GLU A 192 23.55 -57.11 -5.93
C GLU A 192 23.12 -55.72 -6.37
N ASP A 193 23.50 -55.30 -7.58
CA ASP A 193 23.06 -54.03 -8.15
C ASP A 193 21.53 -53.97 -8.31
N LEU A 194 20.93 -55.05 -8.83
CA LEU A 194 19.47 -55.17 -8.98
C LEU A 194 18.75 -55.08 -7.63
N ILE A 195 19.28 -55.76 -6.60
CA ILE A 195 18.71 -55.67 -5.24
C ILE A 195 18.79 -54.23 -4.73
N HIS A 196 19.91 -53.53 -4.93
CA HIS A 196 20.08 -52.16 -4.46
C HIS A 196 19.09 -51.18 -5.13
N GLU A 197 18.87 -51.32 -6.43
CA GLU A 197 17.89 -50.53 -7.18
C GLU A 197 16.45 -50.82 -6.71
N ILE A 198 16.11 -52.11 -6.55
CA ILE A 198 14.80 -52.54 -6.07
C ILE A 198 14.54 -52.03 -4.65
N GLU A 199 15.52 -52.08 -3.75
CA GLU A 199 15.39 -51.55 -2.38
C GLU A 199 15.13 -50.04 -2.35
N LYS A 200 15.80 -49.29 -3.23
CA LYS A 200 15.57 -47.85 -3.36
C LYS A 200 14.13 -47.56 -3.80
N ASN A 201 13.61 -48.31 -4.77
CA ASN A 201 12.23 -48.22 -5.25
C ASN A 201 11.23 -48.67 -4.16
N LEU A 202 11.54 -49.72 -3.42
CA LEU A 202 10.70 -50.23 -2.34
C LEU A 202 10.59 -49.22 -1.19
N ARG A 203 11.68 -48.50 -0.84
CA ARG A 203 11.65 -47.42 0.16
C ARG A 203 10.81 -46.22 -0.28
N SER A 204 10.87 -45.83 -1.55
CA SER A 204 10.06 -44.72 -2.06
C SER A 204 8.57 -45.11 -2.14
N LEU A 205 8.26 -46.29 -2.69
CA LEU A 205 6.90 -46.82 -2.75
C LEU A 205 6.29 -47.03 -1.37
N LYS A 206 7.05 -47.52 -0.38
CA LYS A 206 6.59 -47.64 1.02
C LYS A 206 6.17 -46.30 1.63
N ARG A 207 6.90 -45.23 1.32
CA ARG A 207 6.57 -43.87 1.77
C ARG A 207 5.29 -43.38 1.06
N GLN A 208 5.18 -43.61 -0.24
CA GLN A 208 4.00 -43.24 -1.03
C GLN A 208 2.74 -44.02 -0.59
N ALA A 209 2.85 -45.33 -0.36
CA ALA A 209 1.75 -46.18 0.13
C ALA A 209 1.24 -45.70 1.50
N LYS A 210 2.14 -45.44 2.47
CA LYS A 210 1.76 -44.89 3.78
C LYS A 210 1.15 -43.49 3.71
N GLN A 211 1.60 -42.65 2.78
CA GLN A 211 1.00 -41.33 2.57
C GLN A 211 -0.40 -41.45 1.95
N THR A 212 -0.57 -42.38 1.00
CA THR A 212 -1.83 -42.67 0.32
C THR A 212 -2.87 -43.23 1.28
N GLU A 213 -2.50 -44.18 2.13
CA GLU A 213 -3.35 -44.72 3.21
C GLU A 213 -3.82 -43.61 4.17
N LYS A 214 -2.89 -42.77 4.65
CA LYS A 214 -3.23 -41.62 5.50
C LYS A 214 -4.13 -40.61 4.80
N TYR A 215 -3.92 -40.36 3.50
CA TYR A 215 -4.75 -39.47 2.71
C TYR A 215 -6.19 -39.97 2.65
N TYR A 216 -6.42 -41.25 2.32
CA TYR A 216 -7.77 -41.81 2.27
C TYR A 216 -8.47 -41.78 3.64
N ASN A 217 -7.75 -42.10 4.72
CA ASN A 217 -8.30 -42.00 6.08
C ASN A 217 -8.69 -40.56 6.45
N TYR A 218 -7.81 -39.58 6.21
CA TYR A 218 -8.11 -38.17 6.48
C TYR A 218 -9.23 -37.63 5.57
N LYS A 219 -9.30 -38.07 4.31
CA LYS A 219 -10.34 -37.65 3.36
C LYS A 219 -11.72 -38.17 3.77
N ASN A 220 -11.80 -39.42 4.25
CA ASN A 220 -13.04 -39.99 4.79
C ASN A 220 -13.50 -39.26 6.07
N GLU A 221 -12.59 -39.04 7.02
CA GLU A 221 -12.90 -38.30 8.24
C GLU A 221 -13.30 -36.83 7.94
N TYR A 222 -12.62 -36.18 6.99
CA TYR A 222 -12.98 -34.84 6.53
C TYR A 222 -14.36 -34.80 5.88
N LYS A 223 -14.73 -35.82 5.11
CA LYS A 223 -16.06 -35.94 4.48
C LYS A 223 -17.16 -36.03 5.53
N GLU A 224 -17.06 -36.94 6.50
CA GLU A 224 -18.06 -37.10 7.55
C GLU A 224 -18.23 -35.83 8.41
N ILE A 225 -17.12 -35.22 8.82
CA ILE A 225 -17.16 -33.97 9.60
C ILE A 225 -17.77 -32.84 8.77
N SER A 226 -17.44 -32.73 7.48
CA SER A 226 -17.94 -31.66 6.60
C SER A 226 -19.44 -31.77 6.37
N ILE A 227 -19.97 -33.00 6.21
CA ILE A 227 -21.41 -33.25 6.05
C ILE A 227 -22.16 -32.89 7.33
N ASN A 228 -21.72 -33.41 8.49
CA ASN A 228 -22.37 -33.14 9.77
C ASN A 228 -22.33 -31.66 10.16
N LEU A 229 -21.21 -30.97 9.89
CA LEU A 229 -21.07 -29.55 10.13
C LEU A 229 -21.99 -28.72 9.23
N ALA A 230 -22.12 -29.08 7.95
CA ALA A 230 -23.01 -28.41 7.01
C ALA A 230 -24.49 -28.58 7.38
N LEU A 231 -24.89 -29.78 7.83
CA LEU A 231 -26.24 -30.03 8.31
C LEU A 231 -26.57 -29.17 9.53
N LYS A 232 -25.66 -29.09 10.53
CA LYS A 232 -25.88 -28.29 11.73
C LYS A 232 -25.89 -26.78 11.47
N ILE A 233 -25.01 -26.28 10.61
CA ILE A 233 -25.02 -24.86 10.20
C ILE A 233 -26.32 -24.54 9.45
N SER A 234 -26.76 -25.43 8.55
CA SER A 234 -28.01 -25.24 7.81
C SER A 234 -29.22 -25.22 8.74
N GLU A 235 -29.24 -26.06 9.78
CA GLU A 235 -30.29 -26.06 10.80
C GLU A 235 -30.33 -24.76 11.60
N ASN A 236 -29.19 -24.34 12.18
CA ASN A 236 -29.10 -23.08 12.94
C ASN A 236 -29.48 -21.86 12.07
N ASN A 237 -29.02 -21.83 10.82
CA ASN A 237 -29.35 -20.74 9.91
C ASN A 237 -30.86 -20.76 9.57
N ARG A 238 -31.50 -21.93 9.41
CA ARG A 238 -32.96 -22.01 9.22
C ARG A 238 -33.72 -21.46 10.43
N GLU A 239 -33.32 -21.80 11.64
CA GLU A 239 -33.95 -21.29 12.86
C GLU A 239 -33.83 -19.76 12.96
N LEU A 240 -32.62 -19.23 12.72
CA LEU A 240 -32.37 -17.78 12.69
C LEU A 240 -33.22 -17.07 11.60
N LEU A 241 -33.40 -17.73 10.46
CA LEU A 241 -34.21 -17.20 9.36
C LEU A 241 -35.68 -17.12 9.73
N VAL A 242 -36.18 -18.13 10.45
CA VAL A 242 -37.56 -18.15 10.97
C VAL A 242 -37.76 -17.04 12.02
N THR A 243 -36.82 -16.84 12.94
CA THR A 243 -36.92 -15.77 13.94
C THR A 243 -36.87 -14.39 13.30
N LYS A 244 -35.93 -14.16 12.38
CA LYS A 244 -35.80 -12.88 11.65
C LYS A 244 -37.01 -12.58 10.76
N LYS A 245 -37.60 -13.60 10.10
CA LYS A 245 -38.86 -13.44 9.34
C LYS A 245 -40.04 -13.07 10.25
N ARG A 246 -40.09 -13.60 11.49
CA ARG A 246 -41.10 -13.20 12.48
C ARG A 246 -40.91 -11.75 12.93
N GLU A 247 -39.68 -11.36 13.27
CA GLU A 247 -39.34 -9.97 13.62
C GLU A 247 -39.72 -8.99 12.51
N LEU A 248 -39.35 -9.27 11.26
CA LEU A 248 -39.72 -8.46 10.10
C LEU A 248 -41.23 -8.24 10.01
N LYS A 249 -42.00 -9.32 10.12
CA LYS A 249 -43.47 -9.27 10.05
C LYS A 249 -44.08 -8.44 11.19
N THR A 250 -43.47 -8.47 12.38
CA THR A 250 -43.95 -7.62 13.50
C THR A 250 -43.75 -6.14 13.22
N ILE A 251 -42.58 -5.75 12.72
CA ILE A 251 -42.24 -4.35 12.45
C ILE A 251 -43.01 -3.82 11.24
N GLU A 252 -43.21 -4.63 10.20
CA GLU A 252 -44.08 -4.28 9.06
C GLU A 252 -45.50 -3.96 9.53
N ASN A 253 -46.07 -4.79 10.41
CA ASN A 253 -47.40 -4.54 10.99
C ASN A 253 -47.44 -3.27 11.84
N GLU A 254 -46.38 -2.97 12.60
CA GLU A 254 -46.29 -1.71 13.36
C GLU A 254 -46.19 -0.50 12.45
N ASN A 255 -45.39 -0.57 11.38
CA ASN A 255 -45.24 0.52 10.42
C ASN A 255 -46.56 0.84 9.71
N VAL A 256 -47.35 -0.19 9.34
CA VAL A 256 -48.71 0.00 8.78
C VAL A 256 -49.62 0.75 9.76
N LYS A 257 -49.57 0.43 11.07
CA LYS A 257 -50.34 1.16 12.09
C LYS A 257 -49.90 2.62 12.21
N VAL A 258 -48.60 2.90 12.15
CA VAL A 258 -48.05 4.27 12.18
C VAL A 258 -48.49 5.07 10.96
N ILE A 259 -48.40 4.49 9.76
CA ILE A 259 -48.85 5.13 8.51
C ILE A 259 -50.34 5.47 8.58
N SER A 260 -51.18 4.56 9.09
CA SER A 260 -52.61 4.83 9.28
C SER A 260 -52.88 5.99 10.25
N LYS A 261 -52.11 6.08 11.34
CA LYS A 261 -52.21 7.21 12.29
C LYS A 261 -51.80 8.54 11.64
N ILE A 262 -50.69 8.56 10.89
CA ILE A 262 -50.24 9.76 10.15
C ILE A 262 -51.34 10.23 9.19
N GLY A 263 -51.95 9.33 8.42
CA GLY A 263 -53.01 9.67 7.47
C GLY A 263 -54.24 10.32 8.15
N LYS A 264 -54.67 9.79 9.30
CA LYS A 264 -55.77 10.37 10.09
C LYS A 264 -55.41 11.74 10.65
N LEU A 265 -54.19 11.90 11.16
CA LEU A 265 -53.74 13.14 11.79
C LEU A 265 -53.55 14.26 10.75
N ASN A 266 -52.95 13.95 9.58
CA ASN A 266 -52.87 14.88 8.45
C ASN A 266 -54.25 15.39 8.01
N SER A 267 -55.23 14.50 7.86
CA SER A 267 -56.59 14.86 7.45
C SER A 267 -57.25 15.82 8.46
N LYS A 268 -57.06 15.54 9.76
CA LYS A 268 -57.53 16.41 10.86
C LYS A 268 -56.83 17.78 10.79
N LEU A 269 -55.53 17.80 10.56
CA LEU A 269 -54.70 19.01 10.55
C LEU A 269 -55.05 19.94 9.37
N GLU A 270 -55.30 19.37 8.18
CA GLU A 270 -55.81 20.13 7.03
C GLU A 270 -57.17 20.76 7.31
N SER A 271 -58.09 20.02 7.96
CA SER A 271 -59.41 20.55 8.32
C SER A 271 -59.31 21.71 9.33
N SER A 272 -58.44 21.58 10.35
CA SER A 272 -58.19 22.64 11.33
C SER A 272 -57.53 23.87 10.70
N LYS A 273 -56.53 23.68 9.82
CA LYS A 273 -55.88 24.79 9.08
C LYS A 273 -56.87 25.54 8.18
N SER A 274 -57.77 24.83 7.49
CA SER A 274 -58.83 25.44 6.70
C SER A 274 -59.78 26.28 7.56
N SER A 275 -60.16 25.75 8.73
CA SER A 275 -61.04 26.44 9.67
C SER A 275 -60.42 27.70 10.31
N LEU A 276 -59.09 27.83 10.35
CA LEU A 276 -58.38 29.00 10.90
C LEU A 276 -58.45 30.24 9.99
N ILE A 277 -58.49 30.05 8.66
CA ILE A 277 -58.48 31.14 7.67
C ILE A 277 -59.65 32.14 7.85
N PRO A 278 -60.91 31.70 8.09
CA PRO A 278 -62.02 32.60 8.42
C PRO A 278 -61.79 33.43 9.70
N TYR A 279 -61.23 32.84 10.76
CA TYR A 279 -60.97 33.54 12.02
C TYR A 279 -59.92 34.64 11.83
N GLU A 280 -58.83 34.35 11.11
CA GLU A 280 -57.79 35.34 10.79
C GLU A 280 -58.35 36.53 10.00
N LYS A 281 -59.16 36.27 8.97
CA LYS A 281 -59.82 37.33 8.18
C LYS A 281 -60.76 38.19 9.01
N ASN A 282 -61.50 37.61 9.95
CA ASN A 282 -62.43 38.33 10.80
C ASN A 282 -61.71 39.17 11.86
N LEU A 283 -60.63 38.65 12.44
CA LEU A 283 -59.78 39.35 13.39
C LEU A 283 -59.16 40.62 12.77
N ILE A 284 -58.62 40.52 11.55
CA ILE A 284 -58.10 41.68 10.81
C ILE A 284 -59.21 42.72 10.53
N LYS A 285 -60.42 42.28 10.19
CA LYS A 285 -61.55 43.19 9.95
C LYS A 285 -61.93 43.95 11.22
N LYS A 286 -62.01 43.27 12.37
CA LYS A 286 -62.37 43.87 13.66
C LYS A 286 -61.31 44.84 14.17
N GLN A 287 -60.02 44.50 14.05
CA GLN A 287 -58.92 45.41 14.36
C GLN A 287 -58.95 46.69 13.50
N LYS A 288 -59.23 46.56 12.20
CA LYS A 288 -59.41 47.73 11.31
C LYS A 288 -60.58 48.61 11.74
N SER A 289 -61.71 48.03 12.14
CA SER A 289 -62.87 48.82 12.60
C SER A 289 -62.59 49.61 13.88
N ILE A 290 -61.85 49.03 14.83
CA ILE A 290 -61.45 49.72 16.08
C ILE A 290 -60.50 50.88 15.76
N ASN A 291 -59.50 50.67 14.91
CA ASN A 291 -58.56 51.74 14.54
C ASN A 291 -59.25 52.93 13.85
N ILE A 292 -60.21 52.68 12.95
CA ILE A 292 -61.00 53.74 12.31
C ILE A 292 -61.81 54.52 13.35
N LEU A 293 -62.36 53.85 14.36
CA LEU A 293 -63.13 54.47 15.43
C LEU A 293 -62.24 55.34 16.34
N LEU A 294 -61.05 54.84 16.71
CA LEU A 294 -60.07 55.57 17.51
C LEU A 294 -59.60 56.86 16.82
N ASP A 295 -59.36 56.82 15.50
CA ASP A 295 -58.98 58.01 14.73
C ASP A 295 -60.11 59.06 14.70
N ARG A 296 -61.38 58.62 14.66
CA ARG A 296 -62.53 59.54 14.75
C ARG A 296 -62.62 60.19 16.12
N ILE A 297 -62.44 59.43 17.20
CA ILE A 297 -62.45 59.94 18.58
C ILE A 297 -61.37 61.01 18.75
N ARG A 298 -60.12 60.73 18.33
CA ARG A 298 -59.00 61.68 18.42
C ARG A 298 -59.29 63.00 17.72
N LYS A 299 -59.83 62.96 16.48
CA LYS A 299 -60.20 64.18 15.73
C LYS A 299 -61.28 65.00 16.43
N HIS A 300 -62.24 64.35 17.06
CA HIS A 300 -63.30 65.04 17.80
C HIS A 300 -62.76 65.71 19.08
N GLU A 301 -61.89 65.03 19.83
CA GLU A 301 -61.26 65.58 21.05
C GLU A 301 -60.35 66.79 20.76
N GLU A 302 -59.54 66.72 19.71
CA GLU A 302 -58.70 67.83 19.28
C GLU A 302 -59.54 69.06 18.90
N SER A 303 -60.65 68.83 18.18
CA SER A 303 -61.58 69.90 17.82
C SER A 303 -62.27 70.54 19.04
N LYS A 304 -62.51 69.77 20.11
CA LYS A 304 -63.08 70.27 21.38
C LYS A 304 -62.06 71.13 22.13
N ARG A 305 -60.81 70.68 22.21
CA ARG A 305 -59.72 71.40 22.89
C ARG A 305 -59.48 72.80 22.30
N LEU A 306 -59.37 72.89 20.98
CA LEU A 306 -59.15 74.16 20.27
C LEU A 306 -60.29 75.18 20.51
N LYS A 307 -61.54 74.71 20.55
CA LYS A 307 -62.70 75.58 20.79
C LYS A 307 -62.78 76.06 22.24
N ALA A 308 -62.43 75.22 23.21
CA ALA A 308 -62.41 75.60 24.63
C ALA A 308 -61.36 76.70 24.90
N GLU A 309 -60.18 76.61 24.28
CA GLU A 309 -59.13 77.62 24.40
C GLU A 309 -59.56 78.96 23.78
N LYS A 310 -60.21 78.93 22.62
CA LYS A 310 -60.77 80.14 21.98
C LYS A 310 -61.83 80.83 22.85
N SER A 311 -62.71 80.04 23.48
CA SER A 311 -63.75 80.57 24.38
C SER A 311 -63.18 81.27 25.62
N LYS A 312 -62.07 80.74 26.18
CA LYS A 312 -61.41 81.32 27.34
C LYS A 312 -60.80 82.69 27.01
N LEU A 313 -60.08 82.79 25.89
CA LEU A 313 -59.42 84.03 25.47
C LEU A 313 -60.42 85.16 25.16
N LEU A 314 -61.56 84.83 24.56
CA LEU A 314 -62.64 85.80 24.33
C LEU A 314 -63.27 86.29 25.64
N SER A 315 -63.41 85.42 26.66
CA SER A 315 -63.99 85.79 27.95
C SER A 315 -63.12 86.79 28.73
N GLU A 316 -61.79 86.63 28.69
CA GLU A 316 -60.83 87.56 29.30
C GLU A 316 -60.92 88.94 28.62
N ARG A 317 -61.04 88.96 27.29
CA ARG A 317 -61.16 90.20 26.49
C ARG A 317 -62.44 90.98 26.77
N ILE A 318 -63.56 90.30 27.03
CA ILE A 318 -64.84 90.93 27.41
C ILE A 318 -64.71 91.65 28.76
N ILE A 319 -64.02 91.04 29.73
CA ILE A 319 -63.81 91.62 31.06
C ILE A 319 -63.00 92.91 30.94
N GLU A 320 -61.88 92.89 30.22
CA GLU A 320 -61.04 94.07 30.01
C GLU A 320 -61.77 95.23 29.32
N LEU A 321 -62.61 94.92 28.32
CA LEU A 321 -63.37 95.94 27.59
C LEU A 321 -64.43 96.60 28.50
N LYS A 322 -65.10 95.83 29.36
CA LYS A 322 -66.08 96.36 30.33
C LYS A 322 -65.43 97.34 31.32
N GLU A 323 -64.23 97.02 31.82
CA GLU A 323 -63.49 97.91 32.73
C GLU A 323 -63.06 99.21 32.06
N LYS A 324 -62.55 99.14 30.82
CA LYS A 324 -62.14 100.32 30.05
C LYS A 324 -63.32 101.26 29.75
N ILE A 325 -64.46 100.72 29.33
CA ILE A 325 -65.68 101.51 29.09
C ILE A 325 -66.13 102.24 30.36
N LYS A 326 -66.11 101.55 31.51
CA LYS A 326 -66.49 102.14 32.79
C LYS A 326 -65.58 103.32 33.15
N TYR A 327 -64.26 103.16 33.07
CA TYR A 327 -63.31 104.22 33.37
C TYR A 327 -63.49 105.46 32.49
N ASP A 328 -63.60 105.27 31.17
CA ASP A 328 -63.76 106.39 30.23
C ASP A 328 -65.09 107.12 30.44
N SER A 329 -66.17 106.40 30.82
CA SER A 329 -67.48 107.00 31.12
C SER A 329 -67.46 107.92 32.35
N GLU A 330 -66.83 107.48 33.44
CA GLU A 330 -66.69 108.27 34.67
C GLU A 330 -65.84 109.53 34.45
N SER A 331 -64.78 109.42 33.64
CA SER A 331 -63.92 110.55 33.25
C SER A 331 -64.69 111.62 32.45
N ASN A 332 -65.63 111.18 31.60
CA ASN A 332 -66.45 112.08 30.81
C ASN A 332 -67.51 112.83 31.63
N GLU A 333 -68.13 112.18 32.60
CA GLU A 333 -69.04 112.88 33.52
C GLU A 333 -68.34 114.00 34.29
N ARG A 334 -67.13 113.73 34.80
CA ARG A 334 -66.30 114.74 35.49
C ARG A 334 -65.98 115.93 34.58
N SER A 335 -65.56 115.65 33.36
CA SER A 335 -65.23 116.70 32.38
C SER A 335 -66.46 117.55 31.99
N LYS A 336 -67.63 116.92 31.84
CA LYS A 336 -68.90 117.61 31.56
C LYS A 336 -69.29 118.58 32.69
N PHE A 337 -69.12 118.16 33.94
CA PHE A 337 -69.39 119.00 35.11
C PHE A 337 -68.48 120.24 35.15
N SER A 338 -67.16 120.05 34.97
CA SER A 338 -66.18 121.15 34.97
C SER A 338 -66.39 122.16 33.84
N ILE A 339 -66.77 121.71 32.62
CA ILE A 339 -67.09 122.64 31.52
C ILE A 339 -68.28 123.53 31.90
N SER A 340 -69.28 122.95 32.58
CA SER A 340 -70.49 123.69 32.97
C SER A 340 -70.21 124.78 34.00
N SER A 341 -69.32 124.53 34.96
CA SER A 341 -68.94 125.50 36.00
C SER A 341 -68.11 126.64 35.41
N ILE A 342 -67.09 126.34 34.59
CA ILE A 342 -66.23 127.34 33.95
C ILE A 342 -67.05 128.27 33.03
N LYS A 343 -68.02 127.73 32.27
CA LYS A 343 -68.90 128.55 31.42
C LYS A 343 -69.77 129.52 32.24
N LYS A 344 -70.23 129.13 33.43
CA LYS A 344 -70.97 130.03 34.33
C LYS A 344 -70.09 131.16 34.84
N GLU A 345 -68.85 130.87 35.23
CA GLU A 345 -67.89 131.89 35.69
C GLU A 345 -67.55 132.92 34.61
N ILE A 346 -67.27 132.46 33.38
CA ILE A 346 -67.01 133.35 32.24
C ILE A 346 -68.18 134.33 32.08
N LYS A 347 -69.43 133.84 32.11
CA LYS A 347 -70.62 134.68 31.94
C LYS A 347 -70.74 135.77 33.01
N ILE A 348 -70.41 135.46 34.26
CA ILE A 348 -70.42 136.41 35.38
C ILE A 348 -69.35 137.49 35.22
N TYR A 349 -68.12 137.12 34.85
CA TYR A 349 -67.06 138.11 34.69
C TYR A 349 -67.26 139.00 33.46
N THR A 350 -67.86 138.47 32.39
CA THR A 350 -68.14 139.26 31.18
C THR A 350 -69.17 140.36 31.44
N SER A 351 -70.20 140.09 32.26
CA SER A 351 -71.18 141.11 32.63
C SER A 351 -70.56 142.22 33.49
N LYS A 352 -69.68 141.87 34.43
CA LYS A 352 -68.91 142.83 35.25
C LYS A 352 -68.02 143.74 34.40
N LEU A 353 -67.34 143.17 33.39
CA LEU A 353 -66.48 143.92 32.47
C LEU A 353 -67.26 145.01 31.72
N ASN A 354 -68.46 144.68 31.20
CA ASN A 354 -69.30 145.61 30.45
C ASN A 354 -69.81 146.79 31.28
N VAL A 355 -70.12 146.56 32.56
CA VAL A 355 -70.53 147.65 33.48
C VAL A 355 -69.37 148.63 33.69
N LEU A 356 -68.15 148.13 33.82
CA LEU A 356 -66.96 148.96 34.04
C LEU A 356 -66.61 149.80 32.81
N LEU A 357 -66.77 149.22 31.62
CA LEU A 357 -66.51 149.89 30.34
C LEU A 357 -67.39 151.15 30.16
N LYS A 358 -68.67 151.05 30.53
CA LYS A 358 -69.60 152.20 30.50
C LYS A 358 -69.23 153.30 31.49
N LYS A 359 -68.67 152.97 32.65
CA LYS A 359 -68.19 153.97 33.62
C LYS A 359 -66.97 154.70 33.07
N LEU A 360 -66.01 153.95 32.55
CA LEU A 360 -64.77 154.48 31.97
C LEU A 360 -65.02 155.56 30.91
N ASP A 361 -65.92 155.29 29.97
CA ASP A 361 -66.25 156.24 28.90
C ASP A 361 -66.87 157.54 29.41
N LYS A 362 -67.64 157.48 30.51
CA LYS A 362 -68.23 158.67 31.11
C LYS A 362 -67.15 159.53 31.77
N THR A 363 -66.28 158.93 32.56
CA THR A 363 -65.18 159.60 33.27
C THR A 363 -64.21 160.26 32.29
N LYS A 364 -63.94 159.61 31.16
CA LYS A 364 -63.06 160.13 30.09
C LYS A 364 -63.60 161.40 29.42
N LYS A 365 -64.92 161.47 29.19
CA LYS A 365 -65.55 162.68 28.62
C LYS A 365 -65.49 163.88 29.56
N GLU A 366 -65.67 163.66 30.85
CA GLU A 366 -65.59 164.72 31.86
C GLU A 366 -64.17 165.30 31.98
N TYR A 367 -63.15 164.43 31.95
CA TYR A 367 -61.74 164.85 31.98
C TYR A 367 -61.38 165.84 30.85
N LEU A 368 -61.74 165.52 29.61
CA LEU A 368 -61.43 166.35 28.42
C LEU A 368 -62.08 167.74 28.46
N LYS A 369 -63.23 167.88 29.12
CA LYS A 369 -63.95 169.15 29.21
C LYS A 369 -63.19 170.15 30.09
N PHE A 370 -62.74 169.72 31.26
CA PHE A 370 -62.01 170.58 32.20
C PHE A 370 -60.59 170.94 31.74
N GLU A 371 -59.98 170.10 30.89
CA GLU A 371 -58.68 170.41 30.28
C GLU A 371 -58.74 171.66 29.38
N LYS A 372 -59.82 171.78 28.59
CA LYS A 372 -60.05 172.95 27.73
C LYS A 372 -60.26 174.23 28.53
N ASP A 373 -61.04 174.16 29.61
CA ASP A 373 -61.36 175.32 30.44
C ASP A 373 -60.12 175.92 31.12
N LEU A 374 -59.15 175.09 31.51
CA LEU A 374 -57.87 175.54 32.08
C LEU A 374 -57.01 176.33 31.09
N LYS A 375 -56.90 175.85 29.84
CA LYS A 375 -56.09 176.53 28.80
C LYS A 375 -56.62 177.92 28.44
N ASN A 376 -57.93 178.10 28.40
CA ASN A 376 -58.52 179.39 28.05
C ASN A 376 -58.28 180.46 29.13
N LYS A 377 -58.23 180.07 30.41
CA LYS A 377 -58.01 181.03 31.51
C LYS A 377 -56.53 181.39 31.72
N SER A 378 -55.59 180.53 31.36
CA SER A 378 -54.16 180.87 31.46
C SER A 378 -53.73 181.95 30.46
N ILE A 379 -54.40 182.06 29.32
CA ILE A 379 -54.10 183.07 28.28
C ILE A 379 -54.41 184.48 28.79
N LYS A 380 -55.50 184.65 29.54
CA LYS A 380 -55.86 185.96 30.13
C LYS A 380 -54.86 186.48 31.17
N ILE A 381 -54.07 185.60 31.78
CA ILE A 381 -53.06 185.97 32.79
C ILE A 381 -51.81 186.62 32.17
N SER A 382 -51.43 186.30 30.93
CA SER A 382 -50.28 186.97 30.30
C SER A 382 -50.56 188.45 30.05
N ASP A 383 -51.78 188.76 29.61
CA ASP A 383 -52.21 190.14 29.34
C ASP A 383 -52.19 191.00 30.61
N ILE A 384 -52.35 190.35 31.77
CA ILE A 384 -52.35 190.96 33.09
C ILE A 384 -50.92 191.19 33.63
N SER A 385 -49.93 190.39 33.22
CA SER A 385 -48.51 190.57 33.59
C SER A 385 -47.91 191.83 32.96
N ASP A 386 -48.29 192.16 31.73
CA ASP A 386 -47.83 193.37 31.04
C ASP A 386 -48.33 194.66 31.74
N VAL A 387 -49.45 194.56 32.47
CA VAL A 387 -50.00 195.65 33.28
C VAL A 387 -49.20 195.83 34.59
N GLU A 388 -48.75 194.74 35.23
CA GLU A 388 -47.91 194.81 36.43
C GLU A 388 -46.54 195.48 36.20
N GLU A 389 -45.94 195.27 35.03
CA GLU A 389 -44.64 195.86 34.70
C GLU A 389 -44.72 197.38 34.52
N ASN A 390 -45.77 197.83 33.84
CA ASN A 390 -46.08 199.26 33.71
C ASN A 390 -46.35 199.89 35.09
N PHE A 391 -47.02 199.16 35.99
CA PHE A 391 -47.36 199.64 37.33
C PHE A 391 -46.13 199.92 38.21
N ARG A 392 -45.08 199.09 38.14
CA ARG A 392 -43.84 199.33 38.90
C ARG A 392 -43.08 200.57 38.45
N SER A 393 -43.12 200.89 37.16
CA SER A 393 -42.44 202.08 36.61
C SER A 393 -43.02 203.38 37.18
N ILE A 394 -44.33 203.39 37.41
CA ILE A 394 -45.08 204.53 37.94
C ILE A 394 -44.74 204.77 39.41
N GLN A 395 -44.63 203.70 40.20
CA GLN A 395 -44.38 203.79 41.63
C GLN A 395 -42.99 204.38 41.95
N TYR A 396 -41.98 204.03 41.15
CA TYR A 396 -40.62 204.52 41.31
C TYR A 396 -40.50 206.03 41.03
N ASN A 397 -41.26 206.53 40.05
CA ASN A 397 -41.31 207.95 39.72
C ASN A 397 -41.94 208.80 40.84
N LEU A 398 -42.94 208.23 41.53
CA LEU A 398 -43.64 208.88 42.65
C LEU A 398 -42.72 209.11 43.85
N GLU A 399 -41.89 208.12 44.17
CA GLU A 399 -40.95 208.20 45.30
C GLU A 399 -39.81 209.19 45.03
N SER A 400 -39.35 209.27 43.78
CA SER A 400 -38.36 210.26 43.33
C SER A 400 -38.82 211.70 43.50
N LEU A 401 -40.09 212.00 43.20
CA LEU A 401 -40.65 213.35 43.26
C LEU A 401 -40.86 213.78 44.71
N SER A 402 -41.28 212.85 45.57
CA SER A 402 -41.46 213.07 47.00
C SER A 402 -40.16 213.52 47.68
N ASN A 403 -39.05 212.85 47.39
CA ASN A 403 -37.77 213.15 48.04
C ASN A 403 -37.17 214.51 47.63
N LYS A 404 -37.40 214.96 46.39
CA LYS A 404 -37.00 216.31 45.96
C LYS A 404 -37.78 217.41 46.69
N LYS A 405 -39.04 217.15 47.04
CA LYS A 405 -39.89 218.10 47.75
C LYS A 405 -39.39 218.32 49.18
N THR A 406 -39.01 217.25 49.88
CA THR A 406 -38.55 217.33 51.27
C THR A 406 -37.20 218.03 51.41
N GLN A 407 -36.25 217.78 50.52
CA GLN A 407 -34.94 218.46 50.58
C GLN A 407 -35.06 219.97 50.38
N ILE A 408 -35.93 220.40 49.46
CA ILE A 408 -36.15 221.82 49.20
C ILE A 408 -36.78 222.52 50.41
N LEU A 409 -37.70 221.85 51.10
CA LEU A 409 -38.36 222.41 52.28
C LEU A 409 -37.39 222.60 53.44
N SER A 410 -36.45 221.68 53.61
CA SER A 410 -35.43 221.88 54.62
C SER A 410 -34.52 223.07 54.32
N LEU A 411 -34.11 223.28 53.05
CA LEU A 411 -33.29 224.43 52.67
C LEU A 411 -34.00 225.78 52.90
N ILE A 412 -35.34 225.82 52.80
CA ILE A 412 -36.15 227.04 53.05
C ILE A 412 -36.08 227.50 54.51
N SER A 413 -35.90 226.60 55.46
CA SER A 413 -35.86 226.98 56.87
C SER A 413 -34.58 227.71 57.29
N ILE A 414 -33.51 227.68 56.49
CA ILE A 414 -32.18 228.15 56.91
C ILE A 414 -31.80 229.56 56.35
N GLU A 415 -32.26 230.02 55.16
CA GLU A 415 -31.82 231.31 54.53
C GLU A 415 -32.97 232.20 53.99
N ASN A 416 -32.79 233.53 54.01
CA ASN A 416 -33.85 234.49 53.71
C ASN A 416 -33.83 235.19 52.35
N ILE A 417 -32.69 235.36 51.67
CA ILE A 417 -32.63 236.40 50.63
C ILE A 417 -33.31 235.99 49.28
N ASN A 418 -34.06 234.85 49.15
CA ASN A 418 -34.73 234.44 47.86
C ASN A 418 -36.06 233.62 47.86
N LYS A 419 -36.94 233.80 48.85
CA LYS A 419 -38.12 232.96 49.12
C LYS A 419 -39.12 232.66 47.96
N VAL A 420 -39.24 233.46 46.89
CA VAL A 420 -40.36 233.38 45.88
C VAL A 420 -40.20 232.28 44.83
N ASN A 421 -38.96 231.99 44.44
CA ASN A 421 -38.73 231.09 43.32
C ASN A 421 -39.02 229.61 43.65
N LEU A 422 -39.06 229.23 44.93
CA LEU A 422 -39.13 227.82 45.32
C LEU A 422 -40.56 227.31 45.48
N GLU A 423 -41.46 228.09 46.04
CA GLU A 423 -42.83 227.65 46.27
C GLU A 423 -43.58 227.36 44.96
N LYS A 424 -43.37 228.16 43.88
CA LYS A 424 -43.98 227.90 42.55
C LYS A 424 -43.67 226.50 42.03
N LYS A 425 -42.49 225.93 42.34
CA LYS A 425 -42.10 224.55 41.99
C LYS A 425 -42.82 223.49 42.82
N ILE A 426 -43.18 223.80 44.06
CA ILE A 426 -43.79 222.82 44.95
C ILE A 426 -45.23 222.52 44.54
N LYS A 427 -45.95 223.49 43.97
CA LYS A 427 -47.35 223.30 43.59
C LYS A 427 -47.56 222.43 42.36
N SER A 428 -46.76 222.64 41.31
CA SER A 428 -46.87 221.81 40.10
C SER A 428 -46.65 220.33 40.42
N ILE A 429 -45.73 220.04 41.36
CA ILE A 429 -45.45 218.67 41.84
C ILE A 429 -46.65 218.09 42.60
N GLN A 430 -47.47 218.90 43.26
CA GLN A 430 -48.60 218.38 44.02
C GLN A 430 -49.74 217.88 43.11
N ILE A 431 -49.98 218.53 41.96
CA ILE A 431 -51.06 218.15 41.03
C ILE A 431 -50.76 216.82 40.34
N GLU A 432 -49.51 216.60 39.91
CA GLU A 432 -49.11 215.35 39.28
C GLU A 432 -49.23 214.14 40.22
N ILE A 433 -49.09 214.34 41.54
CA ILE A 433 -49.16 213.26 42.53
C ILE A 433 -50.60 212.75 42.70
N ASP A 434 -51.59 213.63 42.74
CA ASP A 434 -52.97 213.23 43.05
C ASP A 434 -53.63 212.46 41.87
N GLU A 435 -53.35 212.84 40.61
CA GLU A 435 -53.86 212.10 39.43
C GLU A 435 -53.35 210.64 39.39
N LEU A 436 -52.09 210.44 39.77
CA LEU A 436 -51.44 209.14 39.78
C LEU A 436 -51.97 208.19 40.86
N MET A 437 -52.50 208.71 41.97
CA MET A 437 -53.04 207.86 43.05
C MET A 437 -54.39 207.22 42.73
N ASN A 438 -55.21 207.84 41.86
CA ASN A 438 -56.56 207.34 41.60
C ASN A 438 -56.58 206.15 40.62
N SER A 439 -55.70 206.16 39.62
CA SER A 439 -55.58 205.07 38.62
C SER A 439 -55.14 203.74 39.25
N ILE A 440 -54.31 203.79 40.29
CA ILE A 440 -53.78 202.62 41.00
C ILE A 440 -54.89 201.78 41.65
N LYS A 441 -55.89 202.43 42.27
CA LYS A 441 -56.92 201.72 43.05
C LYS A 441 -57.83 200.83 42.20
N VAL A 442 -58.12 201.22 40.96
CA VAL A 442 -59.04 200.49 40.08
C VAL A 442 -58.44 199.15 39.60
N VAL A 443 -57.13 199.10 39.39
CA VAL A 443 -56.45 197.93 38.83
C VAL A 443 -56.33 196.78 39.85
N GLU A 444 -56.10 197.09 41.14
CA GLU A 444 -55.97 196.06 42.18
C GLU A 444 -57.25 195.24 42.41
N GLU A 445 -58.43 195.84 42.24
CA GLU A 445 -59.71 195.16 42.51
C GLU A 445 -60.04 194.08 41.47
N LEU A 446 -59.75 194.33 40.19
CA LEU A 446 -59.96 193.38 39.09
C LEU A 446 -59.09 192.11 39.25
N PHE A 447 -57.85 192.28 39.72
CA PHE A 447 -56.86 191.19 39.84
C PHE A 447 -57.28 190.12 40.87
N LYS A 448 -57.92 190.52 41.96
CA LYS A 448 -58.34 189.59 43.02
C LYS A 448 -59.46 188.64 42.60
N GLN A 449 -60.32 189.02 41.66
CA GLN A 449 -61.45 188.19 41.24
C GLN A 449 -61.03 187.05 40.31
N GLU A 450 -60.20 187.31 39.29
CA GLU A 450 -59.82 186.27 38.32
C GLU A 450 -58.98 185.14 38.95
N ASN A 451 -58.10 185.46 39.90
CA ASN A 451 -57.20 184.46 40.51
C ASN A 451 -57.92 183.38 41.33
N LYS A 452 -59.06 183.69 41.96
CA LYS A 452 -59.85 182.70 42.73
C LYS A 452 -60.47 181.61 41.86
N GLU A 453 -60.90 181.96 40.65
CA GLU A 453 -61.59 181.05 39.74
C GLU A 453 -60.65 179.97 39.18
N ILE A 454 -59.38 180.29 38.94
CA ILE A 454 -58.40 179.35 38.36
C ILE A 454 -58.04 178.23 39.33
N ILE A 455 -57.84 178.56 40.61
CA ILE A 455 -57.50 177.58 41.65
C ILE A 455 -58.61 176.52 41.77
N ARG A 456 -59.88 176.92 41.60
CA ARG A 456 -61.03 176.01 41.67
C ARG A 456 -61.03 174.98 40.54
N ILE A 457 -60.78 175.42 39.30
CA ILE A 457 -60.81 174.56 38.11
C ILE A 457 -59.66 173.53 38.16
N ASN A 458 -58.47 173.95 38.58
CA ASN A 458 -57.29 173.06 38.66
C ASN A 458 -57.46 171.90 39.67
N LYS A 459 -58.16 172.15 40.77
CA LYS A 459 -58.45 171.14 41.80
C LYS A 459 -59.42 170.06 41.29
N ILE A 460 -60.39 170.44 40.45
CA ILE A 460 -61.37 169.50 39.87
C ILE A 460 -60.71 168.63 38.78
N PHE A 461 -59.84 169.22 37.96
CA PHE A 461 -59.13 168.51 36.89
C PHE A 461 -58.24 167.38 37.43
N THR A 462 -57.45 167.67 38.48
CA THR A 462 -56.56 166.67 39.10
C THR A 462 -57.31 165.50 39.74
N GLN A 463 -58.51 165.76 40.32
CA GLN A 463 -59.38 164.70 40.83
C GLN A 463 -59.84 163.75 39.71
N LYS A 464 -60.35 164.32 38.61
CA LYS A 464 -60.89 163.54 37.48
C LYS A 464 -59.83 162.72 36.74
N SER A 465 -58.58 163.17 36.72
CA SER A 465 -57.46 162.41 36.15
C SER A 465 -57.17 161.11 36.92
N LYS A 466 -57.20 161.15 38.26
CA LYS A 466 -56.97 159.97 39.11
C LYS A 466 -58.09 158.92 38.96
N ASP A 467 -59.34 159.37 38.86
CA ASP A 467 -60.48 158.47 38.70
C ASP A 467 -60.38 157.66 37.40
N LEU A 468 -59.98 158.31 36.29
CA LEU A 468 -59.84 157.65 34.99
C LEU A 468 -58.78 156.53 35.01
N SER A 469 -57.61 156.78 35.59
CA SER A 469 -56.52 155.80 35.66
C SER A 469 -56.89 154.54 36.45
N ASN A 470 -57.57 154.70 37.58
CA ASN A 470 -58.01 153.58 38.42
C ASN A 470 -59.04 152.68 37.70
N GLU A 471 -59.96 153.27 36.95
CA GLU A 471 -60.97 152.51 36.20
C GLU A 471 -60.33 151.72 35.03
N GLU A 472 -59.29 152.24 34.36
CA GLU A 472 -58.58 151.54 33.26
C GLU A 472 -57.85 150.26 33.75
N ILE A 473 -57.23 150.30 34.93
CA ILE A 473 -56.51 149.15 35.50
C ILE A 473 -57.47 148.00 35.82
N GLN A 474 -58.63 148.30 36.40
CA GLN A 474 -59.64 147.31 36.77
C GLN A 474 -60.25 146.63 35.54
N TYR A 475 -60.45 147.38 34.46
CA TYR A 475 -60.94 146.84 33.19
C TYR A 475 -60.00 145.76 32.62
N ASN A 476 -58.69 146.06 32.54
CA ASN A 476 -57.72 145.12 31.96
C ASN A 476 -57.54 143.84 32.79
N LYS A 477 -57.61 143.92 34.14
CA LYS A 477 -57.56 142.74 35.01
C LYS A 477 -58.72 141.77 34.75
N LEU A 478 -59.94 142.28 34.62
CA LEU A 478 -61.12 141.47 34.34
C LEU A 478 -61.06 140.84 32.94
N LYS A 479 -60.55 141.57 31.95
CA LYS A 479 -60.43 141.08 30.56
C LYS A 479 -59.52 139.85 30.47
N ASN A 480 -58.33 139.89 31.07
CA ASN A 480 -57.38 138.78 31.04
C ASN A 480 -57.90 137.54 31.77
N LYS A 481 -58.65 137.71 32.86
CA LYS A 481 -59.22 136.59 33.62
C LYS A 481 -60.29 135.83 32.82
N ILE A 482 -61.05 136.52 31.97
CA ILE A 482 -62.04 135.88 31.10
C ILE A 482 -61.35 135.04 30.00
N GLU A 483 -60.22 135.52 29.46
CA GLU A 483 -59.52 134.84 28.38
C GLU A 483 -58.85 133.53 28.83
N SER A 484 -58.29 133.49 30.04
CA SER A 484 -57.72 132.26 30.61
C SER A 484 -58.79 131.19 30.86
N LEU A 485 -59.94 131.58 31.42
CA LEU A 485 -61.07 130.66 31.65
C LEU A 485 -61.63 130.09 30.34
N LYS A 486 -61.63 130.87 29.25
CA LYS A 486 -62.07 130.38 27.92
C LYS A 486 -61.18 129.26 27.39
N LYS A 487 -59.85 129.41 27.46
CA LYS A 487 -58.89 128.36 27.02
C LYS A 487 -59.05 127.07 27.82
N GLU A 488 -59.28 127.18 29.13
CA GLU A 488 -59.49 126.02 30.00
C GLU A 488 -60.78 125.26 29.63
N SER A 489 -61.86 125.99 29.31
CA SER A 489 -63.12 125.39 28.85
C SER A 489 -62.97 124.67 27.50
N GLU A 490 -62.15 125.16 26.58
CA GLU A 490 -61.92 124.54 25.28
C GLU A 490 -61.15 123.22 25.40
N TYR A 491 -60.07 123.20 26.18
CA TYR A 491 -59.28 121.99 26.42
C TYR A 491 -60.14 120.85 27.00
N LYS A 492 -60.92 121.14 28.05
CA LYS A 492 -61.83 120.16 28.66
C LYS A 492 -62.91 119.67 27.67
N SER A 493 -63.39 120.54 26.79
CA SER A 493 -64.38 120.16 25.77
C SER A 493 -63.82 119.21 24.71
N LEU A 494 -62.53 119.32 24.37
CA LEU A 494 -61.87 118.41 23.43
C LEU A 494 -61.66 117.03 24.05
N THR A 495 -61.19 116.97 25.30
CA THR A 495 -61.04 115.71 26.05
C THR A 495 -62.36 114.95 26.14
N PHE A 496 -63.47 115.67 26.38
CA PHE A 496 -64.81 115.08 26.47
C PHE A 496 -65.23 114.37 25.16
N LYS A 497 -64.95 114.97 24.01
CA LYS A 497 -65.29 114.40 22.70
C LYS A 497 -64.50 113.12 22.40
N LEU A 498 -63.17 113.15 22.60
CA LEU A 498 -62.29 112.02 22.31
C LEU A 498 -62.64 110.77 23.15
N ASN A 499 -63.00 110.96 24.41
CA ASN A 499 -63.41 109.86 25.27
C ASN A 499 -64.76 109.24 24.83
N ASN A 500 -65.71 110.04 24.33
CA ASN A 500 -66.98 109.50 23.82
C ASN A 500 -66.77 108.59 22.60
N GLU A 501 -65.90 108.99 21.66
CA GLU A 501 -65.57 108.18 20.49
C GLU A 501 -64.90 106.84 20.87
N ARG A 502 -64.08 106.84 21.93
CA ARG A 502 -63.45 105.62 22.46
C ARG A 502 -64.47 104.68 23.10
N ILE A 503 -65.39 105.22 23.89
CA ILE A 503 -66.47 104.44 24.52
C ILE A 503 -67.32 103.74 23.44
N GLU A 504 -67.72 104.46 22.39
CA GLU A 504 -68.56 103.92 21.32
C GLU A 504 -67.87 102.76 20.57
N LYS A 505 -66.58 102.90 20.26
CA LYS A 505 -65.78 101.82 19.65
C LYS A 505 -65.65 100.60 20.56
N ASN A 506 -65.42 100.82 21.85
CA ASN A 506 -65.28 99.72 22.81
C ASN A 506 -66.62 98.98 23.04
N ILE A 507 -67.76 99.68 23.01
CA ILE A 507 -69.09 99.06 23.13
C ILE A 507 -69.39 98.14 21.94
N ASN A 508 -69.05 98.55 20.71
CA ASN A 508 -69.27 97.71 19.53
C ASN A 508 -68.41 96.44 19.56
N THR A 509 -67.12 96.57 19.90
CA THR A 509 -66.23 95.41 20.02
C THR A 509 -66.61 94.45 21.15
N LEU A 510 -67.23 94.97 22.23
CA LEU A 510 -67.79 94.15 23.30
C LEU A 510 -68.95 93.28 22.81
N LYS A 511 -69.89 93.85 22.05
CA LYS A 511 -71.05 93.12 21.50
C LYS A 511 -70.63 91.98 20.56
N ASP A 512 -69.70 92.26 19.65
CA ASP A 512 -69.19 91.25 18.72
C ASP A 512 -68.56 90.06 19.47
N SER A 513 -67.81 90.36 20.55
CA SER A 513 -67.18 89.33 21.38
C SER A 513 -68.19 88.50 22.17
N GLU A 514 -69.28 89.11 22.67
CA GLU A 514 -70.36 88.40 23.38
C GLU A 514 -71.16 87.47 22.47
N GLU A 515 -71.44 87.88 21.21
CA GLU A 515 -72.11 87.02 20.23
C GLU A 515 -71.27 85.79 19.84
N GLU A 516 -69.96 85.95 19.67
CA GLU A 516 -69.08 84.85 19.26
C GLU A 516 -68.97 83.75 20.35
N ILE A 517 -68.94 84.13 21.63
CA ILE A 517 -68.96 83.17 22.76
C ILE A 517 -70.27 82.38 22.81
N SER A 518 -71.41 83.03 22.57
CA SER A 518 -72.72 82.36 22.61
C SER A 518 -72.82 81.24 21.56
N LYS A 519 -72.30 81.47 20.34
CA LYS A 519 -72.24 80.46 19.28
C LYS A 519 -71.32 79.29 19.63
N LEU A 520 -70.15 79.56 20.21
CA LEU A 520 -69.22 78.51 20.63
C LEU A 520 -69.79 77.61 21.75
N SER A 521 -70.61 78.16 22.64
CA SER A 521 -71.23 77.41 23.75
C SER A 521 -72.27 76.39 23.29
N THR A 522 -73.07 76.72 22.27
CA THR A 522 -74.13 75.84 21.74
C THR A 522 -73.55 74.69 20.92
N GLU A 523 -72.49 74.93 20.15
CA GLU A 523 -71.80 73.90 19.36
C GLU A 523 -71.05 72.86 20.22
N ASN A 524 -70.56 73.24 21.40
CA ASN A 524 -69.84 72.32 22.29
C ASN A 524 -70.76 71.25 22.89
N ASN A 525 -72.00 71.61 23.25
CA ASN A 525 -72.96 70.66 23.86
C ASN A 525 -73.36 69.52 22.92
N VAL A 526 -73.51 69.80 21.62
CA VAL A 526 -73.87 68.78 20.62
C VAL A 526 -72.74 67.76 20.44
N LYS A 527 -71.48 68.21 20.42
CA LYS A 527 -70.32 67.34 20.23
C LYS A 527 -70.04 66.41 21.41
N ASP A 528 -70.38 66.81 22.64
CA ASP A 528 -70.19 65.98 23.83
C ASP A 528 -71.08 64.73 23.83
N SER A 529 -72.32 64.85 23.35
CA SER A 529 -73.21 63.69 23.17
C SER A 529 -72.64 62.67 22.16
N THR A 530 -72.05 63.17 21.06
CA THR A 530 -71.46 62.30 20.03
C THR A 530 -70.23 61.55 20.52
N LEU A 531 -69.38 62.18 21.36
CA LEU A 531 -68.18 61.54 21.89
C LEU A 531 -68.53 60.35 22.80
N ILE A 532 -69.55 60.49 23.65
CA ILE A 532 -70.02 59.43 24.55
C ILE A 532 -70.52 58.21 23.75
N THR A 533 -71.27 58.42 22.67
CA THR A 533 -71.72 57.31 21.82
C THR A 533 -70.56 56.58 21.12
N MET A 534 -69.50 57.31 20.75
CA MET A 534 -68.31 56.71 20.15
C MET A 534 -67.53 55.86 21.18
N TYR A 535 -67.40 56.31 22.43
CA TYR A 535 -66.78 55.52 23.49
C TYR A 535 -67.52 54.22 23.81
N ASN A 536 -68.86 54.23 23.85
CA ASN A 536 -69.63 53.00 24.06
C ASN A 536 -69.48 51.99 22.90
N SER A 537 -69.44 52.48 21.66
CA SER A 537 -69.22 51.60 20.50
C SER A 537 -67.80 51.02 20.44
N LYS A 538 -66.81 51.71 21.03
CA LYS A 538 -65.44 51.18 21.21
C LYS A 538 -65.42 49.95 22.11
N GLU A 539 -66.04 50.06 23.28
CA GLU A 539 -66.05 49.00 24.29
C GLU A 539 -66.71 47.70 23.79
N VAL A 540 -67.78 47.83 23.01
CA VAL A 540 -68.45 46.67 22.38
C VAL A 540 -67.51 45.97 21.37
N LEU A 541 -66.82 46.74 20.53
CA LEU A 541 -65.90 46.18 19.53
C LEU A 541 -64.66 45.56 20.16
N GLU A 542 -64.14 46.11 21.26
CA GLU A 542 -63.01 45.55 22.02
C GLU A 542 -63.36 44.19 22.63
N ASN A 543 -64.54 44.07 23.26
CA ASN A 543 -65.02 42.80 23.82
C ASN A 543 -65.25 41.71 22.75
N GLU A 544 -65.69 42.11 21.55
CA GLU A 544 -65.80 41.17 20.43
C GLU A 544 -64.42 40.74 19.91
N LEU A 545 -63.46 41.66 19.81
CA LEU A 545 -62.10 41.34 19.37
C LEU A 545 -61.43 40.33 20.31
N GLU A 546 -61.55 40.51 21.63
CA GLU A 546 -60.96 39.63 22.63
C GLU A 546 -61.48 38.18 22.52
N LYS A 547 -62.79 38.00 22.27
CA LYS A 547 -63.37 36.66 22.03
C LYS A 547 -62.78 35.98 20.80
N TYR A 548 -62.69 36.70 19.68
CA TYR A 548 -62.12 36.17 18.44
C TYR A 548 -60.61 35.89 18.55
N GLU A 549 -59.87 36.70 19.33
CA GLU A 549 -58.45 36.45 19.62
C GLU A 549 -58.26 35.15 20.41
N ASN A 550 -59.06 34.92 21.45
CA ASN A 550 -59.02 33.69 22.23
C ASN A 550 -59.34 32.44 21.39
N ASP A 551 -60.38 32.49 20.56
CA ASP A 551 -60.75 31.40 19.66
C ASP A 551 -59.66 31.11 18.61
N TYR A 552 -58.99 32.16 18.10
CA TYR A 552 -57.88 32.02 17.16
C TYR A 552 -56.66 31.33 17.80
N TYR A 553 -56.26 31.76 19.00
CA TYR A 553 -55.07 31.21 19.67
C TYR A 553 -55.28 29.78 20.17
N THR A 554 -56.49 29.42 20.63
CA THR A 554 -56.81 28.04 21.03
C THR A 554 -56.74 27.08 19.85
N LEU A 555 -57.35 27.44 18.70
CA LEU A 555 -57.27 26.65 17.48
C LEU A 555 -55.84 26.55 16.95
N LYS A 556 -55.07 27.64 17.01
CA LYS A 556 -53.65 27.65 16.63
C LYS A 556 -52.80 26.73 17.49
N SER A 557 -53.03 26.70 18.82
CA SER A 557 -52.34 25.80 19.73
C SER A 557 -52.63 24.31 19.43
N HIS A 558 -53.87 23.97 19.10
CA HIS A 558 -54.23 22.62 18.66
C HIS A 558 -53.51 22.21 17.37
N ILE A 559 -53.42 23.11 16.39
CA ILE A 559 -52.68 22.85 15.14
C ILE A 559 -51.19 22.61 15.43
N ASP A 560 -50.58 23.42 16.30
CA ASP A 560 -49.15 23.29 16.62
C ASP A 560 -48.84 21.98 17.39
N ASN A 561 -49.77 21.50 18.23
CA ASN A 561 -49.65 20.21 18.91
C ASN A 561 -49.83 19.03 17.95
N ASP A 562 -50.84 19.07 17.09
CA ASP A 562 -51.03 18.05 16.06
C ASP A 562 -49.83 18.01 15.08
N ASP A 563 -49.24 19.16 14.70
CA ASP A 563 -48.04 19.22 13.84
C ASP A 563 -46.79 18.62 14.53
N LYS A 564 -46.67 18.74 15.87
CA LYS A 564 -45.61 18.08 16.64
C LYS A 564 -45.77 16.57 16.68
N GLU A 565 -46.97 16.09 17.01
CA GLU A 565 -47.25 14.64 17.06
C GLU A 565 -47.04 13.99 15.68
N LEU A 566 -47.36 14.71 14.61
CA LEU A 566 -47.14 14.26 13.24
C LEU A 566 -45.66 14.06 12.91
N LYS A 567 -44.80 14.99 13.34
CA LYS A 567 -43.34 14.87 13.16
C LYS A 567 -42.78 13.66 13.92
N ASP A 568 -43.20 13.45 15.15
CA ASP A 568 -42.75 12.30 15.96
C ASP A 568 -43.15 10.97 15.31
N LEU A 569 -44.36 10.88 14.77
CA LEU A 569 -44.82 9.70 14.03
C LEU A 569 -44.05 9.50 12.71
N GLN A 570 -43.67 10.57 12.01
CA GLN A 570 -42.84 10.49 10.80
C GLN A 570 -41.44 9.93 11.11
N VAL A 571 -40.78 10.42 12.16
CA VAL A 571 -39.49 9.90 12.61
C VAL A 571 -39.61 8.40 12.94
N LYS A 572 -40.69 8.00 13.64
CA LYS A 572 -40.93 6.59 13.96
C LYS A 572 -41.14 5.73 12.70
N LYS A 573 -41.85 6.25 11.68
CA LYS A 573 -42.04 5.57 10.39
C LYS A 573 -40.71 5.34 9.67
N ASP A 574 -39.84 6.35 9.64
CA ASP A 574 -38.55 6.26 8.96
C ASP A 574 -37.59 5.30 9.68
N ASN A 575 -37.56 5.29 11.01
CA ASN A 575 -36.82 4.30 11.79
C ASN A 575 -37.30 2.86 11.53
N ASN A 576 -38.62 2.66 11.46
CA ASN A 576 -39.18 1.34 11.13
C ASN A 576 -38.80 0.88 9.72
N LEU A 577 -38.74 1.79 8.73
CA LEU A 577 -38.30 1.47 7.37
C LEU A 577 -36.83 1.04 7.33
N LEU A 578 -35.94 1.78 8.01
CA LEU A 578 -34.53 1.39 8.10
C LEU A 578 -34.35 -0.01 8.69
N LEU A 579 -35.08 -0.32 9.76
CA LEU A 579 -35.01 -1.62 10.42
C LEU A 579 -35.60 -2.75 9.56
N ILE A 580 -36.64 -2.46 8.77
CA ILE A 580 -37.19 -3.39 7.77
C ILE A 580 -36.16 -3.73 6.70
N ASP A 581 -35.45 -2.72 6.17
CA ASP A 581 -34.45 -2.93 5.11
C ASP A 581 -33.22 -3.68 5.64
N GLU A 582 -32.80 -3.40 6.87
CA GLU A 582 -31.74 -4.15 7.55
C GLU A 582 -32.14 -5.63 7.74
N LEU A 583 -33.36 -5.89 8.24
CA LEU A 583 -33.86 -7.26 8.42
C LEU A 583 -34.00 -8.00 7.08
N LYS A 584 -34.48 -7.34 6.02
CA LYS A 584 -34.55 -7.94 4.67
C LYS A 584 -33.18 -8.30 4.13
N SER A 585 -32.20 -7.41 4.28
CA SER A 585 -30.81 -7.66 3.87
C SER A 585 -30.21 -8.84 4.64
N ASN A 586 -30.44 -8.90 5.96
CA ASN A 586 -29.99 -10.01 6.80
C ASN A 586 -30.65 -11.35 6.42
N ILE A 587 -31.95 -11.35 6.07
CA ILE A 587 -32.64 -12.55 5.59
C ILE A 587 -32.02 -13.01 4.26
N TYR A 588 -31.85 -12.10 3.30
CA TYR A 588 -31.28 -12.41 2.00
C TYR A 588 -29.86 -12.97 2.10
N ASN A 589 -28.99 -12.36 2.91
CA ASN A 589 -27.64 -12.85 3.15
C ASN A 589 -27.63 -14.25 3.77
N ASN A 590 -28.49 -14.50 4.77
CA ASN A 590 -28.62 -15.83 5.35
C ASN A 590 -29.15 -16.88 4.33
N GLU A 591 -30.09 -16.51 3.45
CA GLU A 591 -30.57 -17.40 2.37
C GLU A 591 -29.45 -17.74 1.38
N LEU A 592 -28.61 -16.77 1.02
CA LEU A 592 -27.43 -16.99 0.18
C LEU A 592 -26.40 -17.89 0.86
N GLU A 593 -26.08 -17.65 2.13
CA GLU A 593 -25.17 -18.51 2.89
C GLU A 593 -25.67 -19.96 2.92
N LEU A 594 -26.97 -20.15 3.18
CA LEU A 594 -27.58 -21.47 3.24
C LEU A 594 -27.50 -22.19 1.89
N ASN A 595 -27.81 -21.49 0.79
CA ASN A 595 -27.66 -22.04 -0.55
C ASN A 595 -26.19 -22.35 -0.89
N SER A 596 -25.25 -21.50 -0.48
CA SER A 596 -23.82 -21.70 -0.73
C SER A 596 -23.27 -22.93 0.00
N VAL A 597 -23.70 -23.16 1.24
CA VAL A 597 -23.31 -24.33 2.04
C VAL A 597 -23.83 -25.60 1.39
N VAL A 598 -25.08 -25.59 0.92
CA VAL A 598 -25.70 -26.73 0.23
C VAL A 598 -25.00 -27.03 -1.09
N GLN A 599 -24.76 -26.01 -1.92
CA GLN A 599 -24.07 -26.18 -3.21
C GLN A 599 -22.63 -26.64 -3.02
N ARG A 600 -21.89 -26.09 -2.05
CA ARG A 600 -20.49 -26.49 -1.79
C ARG A 600 -20.38 -27.98 -1.50
N ILE A 601 -21.20 -28.50 -0.59
CA ILE A 601 -21.18 -29.93 -0.23
C ILE A 601 -21.65 -30.80 -1.39
N SER A 602 -22.66 -30.35 -2.15
CA SER A 602 -23.13 -31.07 -3.33
C SER A 602 -22.05 -31.20 -4.40
N VAL A 603 -21.27 -30.15 -4.66
CA VAL A 603 -20.18 -30.18 -5.65
C VAL A 603 -18.95 -30.93 -5.13
N GLU A 604 -18.59 -30.73 -3.86
CA GLU A 604 -17.38 -31.31 -3.27
C GLU A 604 -17.47 -32.82 -3.05
N PHE A 605 -18.69 -33.35 -2.81
CA PHE A 605 -18.89 -34.76 -2.47
C PHE A 605 -19.88 -35.51 -3.36
N ASP A 606 -20.50 -34.85 -4.34
CA ASP A 606 -21.52 -35.42 -5.23
C ASP A 606 -22.71 -36.04 -4.47
N ILE A 607 -23.21 -35.30 -3.48
CA ILE A 607 -24.27 -35.75 -2.57
C ILE A 607 -25.39 -34.73 -2.48
N GLU A 608 -26.64 -35.20 -2.52
CA GLU A 608 -27.81 -34.42 -2.14
C GLU A 608 -27.99 -34.36 -0.62
N LEU A 609 -27.68 -33.21 -0.03
CA LEU A 609 -27.80 -32.95 1.42
C LEU A 609 -29.19 -33.22 2.02
N LYS A 610 -30.25 -33.25 1.20
CA LYS A 610 -31.64 -33.51 1.67
C LYS A 610 -31.86 -34.95 2.15
N ASN A 611 -31.03 -35.89 1.69
CA ASN A 611 -31.21 -37.32 1.97
C ASN A 611 -30.46 -37.79 3.23
N TYR A 612 -29.68 -36.90 3.86
CA TYR A 612 -28.88 -37.21 5.05
C TYR A 612 -29.54 -36.62 6.30
N LYS A 613 -29.65 -37.43 7.35
CA LYS A 613 -30.04 -36.99 8.69
C LYS A 613 -28.80 -36.68 9.51
N ILE A 614 -28.93 -35.73 10.42
CA ILE A 614 -27.91 -35.44 11.43
C ILE A 614 -27.69 -36.70 12.25
N ASP A 615 -26.43 -37.11 12.42
CA ASP A 615 -26.07 -38.12 13.40
C ASP A 615 -25.93 -37.45 14.77
N GLU A 616 -26.99 -37.51 15.58
CA GLU A 616 -27.06 -36.85 16.89
C GLU A 616 -25.95 -37.34 17.84
N SER A 617 -25.53 -38.60 17.72
CA SER A 617 -24.45 -39.19 18.51
C SER A 617 -23.07 -38.55 18.26
N PHE A 618 -22.86 -38.01 17.06
CA PHE A 618 -21.60 -37.38 16.65
C PHE A 618 -21.50 -35.91 17.11
N ILE A 619 -22.64 -35.26 17.36
CA ILE A 619 -22.72 -33.83 17.71
C ILE A 619 -22.78 -33.61 19.22
N GLU A 620 -23.37 -34.52 20.00
CA GLU A 620 -23.40 -34.42 21.48
C GLU A 620 -22.01 -34.38 22.13
N SER A 621 -20.99 -34.90 21.44
CA SER A 621 -19.61 -34.96 21.96
C SER A 621 -18.72 -33.75 21.61
N LEU A 622 -19.06 -32.91 20.61
CA LEU A 622 -18.23 -31.77 20.19
C LEU A 622 -19.04 -30.52 19.75
N SER A 623 -18.68 -29.36 20.30
CA SER A 623 -19.22 -28.06 19.88
C SER A 623 -18.84 -27.69 18.43
N ILE A 624 -19.68 -26.91 17.74
CA ILE A 624 -19.50 -26.49 16.33
C ILE A 624 -18.11 -25.88 16.06
N ASP A 625 -17.59 -25.09 17.01
CA ASP A 625 -16.28 -24.44 16.88
C ASP A 625 -15.12 -25.44 16.95
N LYS A 626 -15.24 -26.52 17.73
CA LYS A 626 -14.26 -27.61 17.76
C LYS A 626 -14.30 -28.44 16.47
N LEU A 627 -15.50 -28.65 15.90
CA LEU A 627 -15.66 -29.34 14.62
C LEU A 627 -15.06 -28.54 13.45
N LYS A 628 -15.27 -27.21 13.40
CA LYS A 628 -14.60 -26.34 12.40
C LYS A 628 -13.08 -26.42 12.50
N LYS A 629 -12.52 -26.30 13.70
CA LYS A 629 -11.06 -26.42 13.92
C LYS A 629 -10.53 -27.80 13.53
N ARG A 630 -11.30 -28.87 13.74
CA ARG A 630 -10.93 -30.22 13.31
C ARG A 630 -10.98 -30.35 11.78
N GLN A 631 -12.01 -29.82 11.13
CA GLN A 631 -12.14 -29.77 9.67
C GLN A 631 -10.95 -29.04 9.03
N GLU A 632 -10.59 -27.84 9.51
CA GLU A 632 -9.43 -27.09 8.99
C GLU A 632 -8.12 -27.85 9.20
N LYS A 633 -7.91 -28.44 10.38
CA LYS A 633 -6.71 -29.26 10.64
C LYS A 633 -6.61 -30.44 9.68
N LEU A 634 -7.73 -31.10 9.35
CA LEU A 634 -7.76 -32.20 8.39
C LEU A 634 -7.51 -31.70 6.96
N LYS A 635 -8.10 -30.58 6.57
CA LYS A 635 -7.84 -29.96 5.26
C LYS A 635 -6.37 -29.62 5.06
N ILE A 636 -5.73 -28.98 6.04
CA ILE A 636 -4.29 -28.67 6.01
C ILE A 636 -3.45 -29.95 5.93
N LYS A 637 -3.84 -31.01 6.65
CA LYS A 637 -3.15 -32.30 6.58
C LYS A 637 -3.26 -32.93 5.20
N ILE A 638 -4.42 -32.84 4.54
CA ILE A 638 -4.65 -33.35 3.19
C ILE A 638 -3.84 -32.54 2.17
N GLU A 639 -3.86 -31.21 2.23
CA GLU A 639 -3.08 -30.34 1.33
C GLU A 639 -1.57 -30.55 1.47
N LYS A 640 -1.07 -30.76 2.70
CA LYS A 640 0.35 -31.07 2.94
C LYS A 640 0.79 -32.41 2.34
N ILE A 641 -0.13 -33.37 2.18
CA ILE A 641 0.18 -34.66 1.54
C ILE A 641 0.27 -34.49 0.02
N GLY A 642 -0.52 -33.58 -0.57
CA GLY A 642 -0.42 -33.24 -1.99
C GLY A 642 -0.99 -34.30 -2.93
N GLN A 643 -0.44 -34.39 -4.14
CA GLN A 643 -0.85 -35.39 -5.13
C GLN A 643 -0.35 -36.78 -4.73
N ILE A 644 -1.29 -37.71 -4.51
CA ILE A 644 -1.00 -39.10 -4.18
C ILE A 644 -1.06 -39.98 -5.44
N ASN A 645 -0.29 -41.07 -5.44
CA ASN A 645 -0.41 -42.13 -6.43
C ASN A 645 -1.37 -43.21 -5.91
N PRO A 646 -2.57 -43.39 -6.50
CA PRO A 646 -3.56 -44.35 -6.03
C PRO A 646 -3.10 -45.81 -6.13
N LEU A 647 -2.18 -46.13 -7.05
CA LEU A 647 -1.64 -47.49 -7.23
C LEU A 647 -0.40 -47.77 -6.36
N ALA A 648 0.01 -46.83 -5.50
CA ALA A 648 1.24 -46.97 -4.71
C ALA A 648 1.22 -48.15 -3.73
N MET A 649 0.03 -48.58 -3.29
CA MET A 649 -0.12 -49.70 -2.36
C MET A 649 0.09 -51.04 -3.09
N GLU A 650 -0.58 -51.24 -4.23
CA GLU A 650 -0.42 -52.42 -5.08
C GLU A 650 1.02 -52.54 -5.63
N ALA A 651 1.58 -51.42 -6.11
CA ALA A 651 2.96 -51.39 -6.62
C ALA A 651 4.01 -51.67 -5.52
N TYR A 652 3.73 -51.33 -4.26
CA TYR A 652 4.63 -51.66 -3.15
C TYR A 652 4.68 -53.17 -2.91
N ASP A 653 3.53 -53.84 -2.94
CA ASP A 653 3.42 -55.27 -2.68
C ASP A 653 4.07 -56.09 -3.81
N GLU A 654 3.84 -55.72 -5.08
CA GLU A 654 4.49 -56.38 -6.23
C GLU A 654 6.02 -56.28 -6.20
N ILE A 655 6.55 -55.08 -5.91
CA ILE A 655 8.01 -54.86 -5.86
C ILE A 655 8.65 -55.58 -4.67
N LYS A 656 7.91 -55.75 -3.56
CA LYS A 656 8.37 -56.53 -2.40
C LYS A 656 8.49 -58.02 -2.72
N GLU A 657 7.50 -58.61 -3.39
CA GLU A 657 7.59 -60.01 -3.82
C GLU A 657 8.80 -60.24 -4.75
N ARG A 658 9.06 -59.30 -5.66
CA ARG A 658 10.23 -59.36 -6.54
C ARG A 658 11.57 -59.25 -5.78
N HIS A 659 11.64 -58.41 -4.75
CA HIS A 659 12.83 -58.30 -3.89
C HIS A 659 13.12 -59.62 -3.17
N ASP A 660 12.08 -60.21 -2.56
CA ASP A 660 12.20 -61.47 -1.81
C ASP A 660 12.67 -62.62 -2.72
N PHE A 661 12.17 -62.68 -3.97
CA PHE A 661 12.60 -63.67 -4.96
C PHE A 661 14.08 -63.53 -5.34
N ILE A 662 14.53 -62.32 -5.71
CA ILE A 662 15.91 -62.09 -6.15
C ILE A 662 16.91 -62.28 -4.99
N SER A 663 16.51 -61.91 -3.77
CA SER A 663 17.36 -62.14 -2.60
C SER A 663 17.60 -63.62 -2.33
N LYS A 664 16.65 -64.49 -2.67
CA LYS A 664 16.82 -65.95 -2.57
C LYS A 664 17.82 -66.47 -3.60
N GLU A 665 17.68 -66.08 -4.87
CA GLU A 665 18.61 -66.46 -5.96
C GLU A 665 20.06 -66.04 -5.66
N LYS A 666 20.27 -64.87 -5.04
CA LYS A 666 21.60 -64.44 -4.59
C LYS A 666 22.24 -65.46 -3.65
N ASN A 667 21.49 -65.94 -2.66
CA ASN A 667 22.01 -66.86 -1.65
C ASN A 667 22.41 -68.20 -2.29
N ASP A 668 21.61 -68.71 -3.22
CA ASP A 668 21.90 -69.95 -3.94
C ASP A 668 23.21 -69.84 -4.76
N LEU A 669 23.49 -68.67 -5.37
CA LEU A 669 24.76 -68.41 -6.07
C LEU A 669 25.98 -68.38 -5.15
N VAL A 670 25.83 -67.81 -3.93
CA VAL A 670 26.90 -67.80 -2.92
C VAL A 670 27.24 -69.24 -2.50
N GLU A 671 26.23 -70.05 -2.20
CA GLU A 671 26.43 -71.46 -1.82
C GLU A 671 27.13 -72.27 -2.92
N ALA A 672 26.75 -72.06 -4.19
CA ALA A 672 27.39 -72.71 -5.33
C ALA A 672 28.88 -72.34 -5.47
N LYS A 673 29.22 -71.06 -5.25
CA LYS A 673 30.62 -70.58 -5.27
C LYS A 673 31.46 -71.26 -4.19
N ASP A 674 30.95 -71.34 -2.96
CA ASP A 674 31.66 -71.94 -1.84
C ASP A 674 31.91 -73.44 -2.04
N SER A 675 30.95 -74.15 -2.64
CA SER A 675 31.12 -75.56 -3.01
C SER A 675 32.24 -75.76 -4.04
N LEU A 676 32.40 -74.85 -5.01
CA LEU A 676 33.46 -74.93 -6.02
C LEU A 676 34.85 -74.68 -5.42
N LEU A 677 34.97 -73.75 -4.46
CA LEU A 677 36.23 -73.48 -3.74
C LEU A 677 36.72 -74.71 -2.97
N LYS A 678 35.83 -75.38 -2.21
CA LYS A 678 36.15 -76.62 -1.51
C LYS A 678 36.65 -77.72 -2.45
N THR A 679 36.01 -77.85 -3.62
CA THR A 679 36.41 -78.84 -4.63
C THR A 679 37.83 -78.58 -5.15
N ILE A 680 38.24 -77.31 -5.29
CA ILE A 680 39.60 -76.94 -5.74
C ILE A 680 40.65 -77.34 -4.70
N GLU A 681 40.39 -77.07 -3.42
CA GLU A 681 41.31 -77.42 -2.33
C GLU A 681 41.56 -78.94 -2.24
N GLU A 682 40.50 -79.74 -2.41
CA GLU A 682 40.60 -81.20 -2.46
C GLU A 682 41.45 -81.69 -3.63
N ILE A 683 41.25 -81.10 -4.83
CA ILE A 683 42.02 -81.43 -6.04
C ILE A 683 43.52 -81.14 -5.83
N ASP A 684 43.87 -80.00 -5.24
CA ASP A 684 45.26 -79.61 -5.00
C ASP A 684 45.96 -80.52 -4.00
N LYS A 685 45.25 -80.92 -2.94
CA LYS A 685 45.80 -81.84 -1.93
C LYS A 685 46.16 -83.19 -2.54
N VAL A 686 45.28 -83.76 -3.36
CA VAL A 686 45.53 -85.04 -4.05
C VAL A 686 46.68 -84.91 -5.05
N ALA A 687 46.72 -83.81 -5.81
CA ALA A 687 47.79 -83.55 -6.76
C ALA A 687 49.18 -83.47 -6.09
N LYS A 688 49.29 -82.75 -4.96
CA LYS A 688 50.56 -82.58 -4.23
C LYS A 688 51.14 -83.91 -3.74
N VAL A 689 50.29 -84.79 -3.20
CA VAL A 689 50.71 -86.12 -2.71
C VAL A 689 51.23 -86.98 -3.87
N SER A 690 50.45 -87.07 -4.96
CA SER A 690 50.83 -87.85 -6.14
C SER A 690 52.16 -87.39 -6.78
N PHE A 691 52.46 -86.08 -6.71
CA PHE A 691 53.67 -85.51 -7.30
C PHE A 691 54.91 -85.94 -6.53
N LEU A 692 54.88 -85.78 -5.20
CA LEU A 692 56.01 -86.09 -4.33
C LEU A 692 56.36 -87.58 -4.36
N GLU A 693 55.35 -88.46 -4.33
CA GLU A 693 55.57 -89.91 -4.45
C GLU A 693 56.21 -90.29 -5.79
N SER A 694 55.79 -89.64 -6.88
CA SER A 694 56.32 -89.89 -8.22
C SER A 694 57.73 -89.33 -8.38
N PHE A 695 58.01 -88.15 -7.82
CA PHE A 695 59.31 -87.51 -7.83
C PHE A 695 60.38 -88.38 -7.17
N GLU A 696 60.09 -88.92 -5.97
CA GLU A 696 61.01 -89.82 -5.25
C GLU A 696 61.30 -91.11 -6.03
N LYS A 697 60.29 -91.69 -6.69
CA LYS A 697 60.49 -92.86 -7.54
C LYS A 697 61.37 -92.55 -8.75
N ILE A 698 61.17 -91.40 -9.41
CA ILE A 698 62.02 -90.96 -10.55
C ILE A 698 63.46 -90.72 -10.09
N LYS A 699 63.64 -90.09 -8.93
CA LYS A 699 64.96 -89.84 -8.32
C LYS A 699 65.76 -91.12 -8.11
N ASN A 700 65.12 -92.18 -7.59
CA ASN A 700 65.75 -93.48 -7.42
C ASN A 700 66.06 -94.16 -8.77
N ASN A 701 65.11 -94.15 -9.70
CA ASN A 701 65.33 -94.69 -11.05
C ASN A 701 66.48 -93.97 -11.78
N PHE A 702 66.63 -92.65 -11.57
CA PHE A 702 67.68 -91.85 -12.18
C PHE A 702 69.06 -92.29 -11.73
N LYS A 703 69.24 -92.53 -10.42
CA LYS A 703 70.49 -93.09 -9.88
C LYS A 703 70.84 -94.44 -10.50
N THR A 704 69.86 -95.34 -10.63
CA THR A 704 70.08 -96.67 -11.22
C THR A 704 70.46 -96.59 -12.70
N VAL A 705 69.73 -95.79 -13.49
CA VAL A 705 69.99 -95.66 -14.93
C VAL A 705 71.30 -94.92 -15.20
N PHE A 706 71.58 -93.85 -14.46
CA PHE A 706 72.80 -93.07 -14.61
C PHE A 706 74.05 -93.95 -14.38
N ARG A 707 74.09 -94.72 -13.29
CA ARG A 707 75.18 -95.67 -13.01
C ARG A 707 75.35 -96.74 -14.09
N SER A 708 74.27 -97.14 -14.76
CA SER A 708 74.32 -98.12 -15.85
C SER A 708 74.86 -97.57 -17.18
N LEU A 709 74.68 -96.27 -17.44
CA LEU A 709 75.24 -95.59 -18.63
C LEU A 709 76.68 -95.10 -18.40
N PHE A 710 77.01 -94.78 -17.16
CA PHE A 710 78.34 -94.36 -16.75
C PHE A 710 79.08 -95.52 -16.07
N THR A 711 79.95 -95.26 -15.09
CA THR A 711 80.59 -96.28 -14.25
C THR A 711 79.92 -96.35 -12.87
N GLU A 712 80.11 -97.43 -12.11
CA GLU A 712 79.51 -97.57 -10.77
C GLU A 712 79.96 -96.47 -9.78
N ASP A 713 81.12 -95.84 -10.05
CA ASP A 713 81.68 -94.74 -9.25
C ASP A 713 80.99 -93.38 -9.50
N ASP A 714 80.14 -93.28 -10.54
CA ASP A 714 79.43 -92.06 -10.91
C ASP A 714 78.10 -91.93 -10.14
N ASP A 715 77.76 -90.73 -9.68
CA ASP A 715 76.55 -90.49 -8.89
C ASP A 715 75.72 -89.33 -9.42
N CYS A 716 74.42 -89.29 -9.12
CA CYS A 716 73.52 -88.22 -9.54
C CYS A 716 72.38 -88.01 -8.55
N ASP A 717 71.81 -86.82 -8.50
CA ASP A 717 70.66 -86.53 -7.65
C ASP A 717 69.70 -85.49 -8.27
N LEU A 718 68.46 -85.47 -7.77
CA LEU A 718 67.42 -84.52 -8.14
C LEU A 718 66.95 -83.74 -6.92
N LEU A 719 66.82 -82.41 -7.06
CA LEU A 719 66.39 -81.50 -6.00
C LEU A 719 65.20 -80.64 -6.47
N ILE A 720 64.25 -80.40 -5.56
CA ILE A 720 63.16 -79.43 -5.72
C ILE A 720 63.60 -78.14 -5.02
N VAL A 721 63.53 -77.00 -5.71
CA VAL A 721 64.02 -75.70 -5.17
C VAL A 721 63.16 -75.19 -4.00
N ASP A 722 61.85 -75.47 -4.03
CA ASP A 722 60.88 -75.10 -2.99
C ASP A 722 59.98 -76.30 -2.66
N GLU A 723 60.23 -76.92 -1.51
CA GLU A 723 59.49 -78.09 -1.02
C GLU A 723 58.07 -77.72 -0.53
N ASN A 724 57.79 -76.45 -0.24
CA ASN A 724 56.47 -76.02 0.21
C ASN A 724 55.46 -76.01 -0.94
N ASN A 725 55.90 -75.66 -2.15
CA ASN A 725 55.10 -75.60 -3.36
C ASN A 725 55.66 -76.48 -4.49
N PRO A 726 55.63 -77.82 -4.34
CA PRO A 726 56.30 -78.72 -5.27
C PRO A 726 55.67 -78.71 -6.68
N LEU A 727 54.40 -78.31 -6.81
CA LEU A 727 53.69 -78.22 -8.10
C LEU A 727 54.06 -76.99 -8.94
N GLU A 728 54.74 -76.00 -8.36
CA GLU A 728 55.17 -74.78 -9.06
C GLU A 728 56.70 -74.60 -9.02
N SER A 729 57.42 -75.51 -8.35
CA SER A 729 58.85 -75.41 -8.13
C SER A 729 59.69 -76.02 -9.26
N SER A 730 60.83 -75.41 -9.53
CA SER A 730 61.79 -75.90 -10.53
C SER A 730 62.56 -77.12 -10.01
N ILE A 731 62.92 -78.03 -10.94
CA ILE A 731 63.69 -79.23 -10.64
C ILE A 731 65.15 -79.05 -11.10
N GLU A 732 66.10 -79.23 -10.18
CA GLU A 732 67.53 -79.18 -10.45
C GLU A 732 68.13 -80.59 -10.57
N ILE A 733 69.04 -80.74 -11.54
CA ILE A 733 69.74 -82.00 -11.84
C ILE A 733 71.20 -81.83 -11.42
N MET A 734 71.66 -82.68 -10.50
CA MET A 734 73.06 -82.75 -10.08
C MET A 734 73.67 -84.05 -10.60
N ALA A 735 74.84 -83.95 -11.23
CA ALA A 735 75.63 -85.11 -11.64
C ALA A 735 77.04 -85.02 -11.06
N LYS A 736 77.59 -86.15 -10.64
CA LYS A 736 78.92 -86.28 -10.06
C LYS A 736 79.70 -87.36 -10.84
N PRO A 737 80.40 -86.97 -11.92
CA PRO A 737 81.28 -87.87 -12.65
C PRO A 737 82.54 -88.25 -11.85
N LYS A 738 83.16 -89.37 -12.20
CA LYS A 738 84.31 -89.98 -11.52
C LYS A 738 85.44 -88.98 -11.31
N GLY A 739 85.82 -88.79 -10.04
CA GLY A 739 86.90 -87.89 -9.64
C GLY A 739 86.57 -86.38 -9.66
N LYS A 740 85.32 -85.97 -9.95
CA LYS A 740 84.87 -84.56 -9.95
C LYS A 740 83.92 -84.27 -8.78
N LYS A 741 83.82 -83.00 -8.39
CA LYS A 741 82.79 -82.51 -7.45
C LYS A 741 81.40 -82.60 -8.12
N PRO A 742 80.28 -82.59 -7.35
CA PRO A 742 78.95 -82.47 -7.93
C PRO A 742 78.87 -81.19 -8.78
N LEU A 743 78.49 -81.35 -10.05
CA LEU A 743 78.35 -80.26 -11.00
C LEU A 743 76.88 -80.13 -11.38
N THR A 744 76.43 -78.89 -11.55
CA THR A 744 75.13 -78.62 -12.17
C THR A 744 75.21 -78.99 -13.65
N ILE A 745 74.08 -79.40 -14.23
CA ILE A 745 74.01 -79.88 -15.62
C ILE A 745 74.67 -78.95 -16.67
N ASN A 746 74.68 -77.63 -16.43
CA ASN A 746 75.30 -76.65 -17.34
C ASN A 746 76.84 -76.76 -17.41
N GLN A 747 77.48 -77.35 -16.39
CA GLN A 747 78.93 -77.43 -16.22
C GLN A 747 79.55 -78.75 -16.74
N LEU A 748 78.74 -79.67 -17.28
CA LEU A 748 79.18 -80.95 -17.87
C LEU A 748 79.70 -80.77 -19.32
N SER A 749 80.44 -81.73 -19.86
CA SER A 749 80.81 -81.74 -21.30
C SER A 749 79.61 -82.06 -22.19
N GLY A 750 79.65 -81.73 -23.49
CA GLY A 750 78.50 -81.94 -24.41
C GLY A 750 77.99 -83.38 -24.49
N GLY A 751 78.89 -84.37 -24.49
CA GLY A 751 78.53 -85.79 -24.44
C GLY A 751 77.96 -86.23 -23.08
N GLU A 752 78.56 -85.77 -21.97
CA GLU A 752 78.07 -86.04 -20.61
C GLU A 752 76.69 -85.39 -20.36
N LYS A 753 76.45 -84.18 -20.87
CA LYS A 753 75.14 -83.51 -20.84
C LYS A 753 74.07 -84.37 -21.50
N THR A 754 74.33 -84.80 -22.74
CA THR A 754 73.39 -85.62 -23.50
C THR A 754 73.07 -86.92 -22.76
N LEU A 755 74.09 -87.62 -22.26
CA LEU A 755 73.89 -88.86 -21.50
C LEU A 755 73.16 -88.66 -20.15
N THR A 756 73.41 -87.55 -19.47
CA THR A 756 72.72 -87.18 -18.22
C THR A 756 71.24 -86.87 -18.48
N ALA A 757 70.93 -86.17 -19.56
CA ALA A 757 69.54 -85.92 -19.96
C ALA A 757 68.84 -87.20 -20.46
N THR A 758 69.53 -88.04 -21.23
CA THR A 758 69.02 -89.33 -21.69
C THR A 758 68.76 -90.29 -20.53
N SER A 759 69.65 -90.35 -19.52
CA SER A 759 69.41 -91.14 -18.30
C SER A 759 68.22 -90.65 -17.50
N LEU A 760 67.99 -89.33 -17.41
CA LEU A 760 66.81 -88.78 -16.76
C LEU A 760 65.52 -89.13 -17.52
N LEU A 761 65.54 -89.03 -18.85
CA LEU A 761 64.42 -89.45 -19.69
C LEU A 761 64.08 -90.94 -19.47
N PHE A 762 65.09 -91.81 -19.44
CA PHE A 762 64.90 -93.23 -19.11
C PHE A 762 64.42 -93.46 -17.68
N ALA A 763 64.82 -92.63 -16.71
CA ALA A 763 64.36 -92.72 -15.33
C ALA A 763 62.88 -92.35 -15.17
N ILE A 764 62.46 -91.31 -15.89
CA ILE A 764 61.05 -90.91 -16.01
C ILE A 764 60.25 -92.01 -16.70
N TYR A 765 60.80 -92.58 -17.78
CA TYR A 765 60.23 -93.71 -18.49
C TYR A 765 60.00 -94.94 -17.59
N LEU A 766 60.92 -95.24 -16.67
CA LEU A 766 60.80 -96.36 -15.73
C LEU A 766 59.64 -96.22 -14.73
N LEU A 767 59.23 -94.99 -14.39
CA LEU A 767 58.09 -94.79 -13.49
C LEU A 767 56.78 -95.28 -14.14
N LYS A 768 56.61 -94.98 -15.43
CA LYS A 768 55.42 -95.33 -16.19
C LYS A 768 55.84 -95.67 -17.64
N PRO A 769 56.17 -96.94 -17.93
CA PRO A 769 56.68 -97.30 -19.25
C PRO A 769 55.58 -97.11 -20.30
N ALA A 770 55.85 -96.28 -21.30
CA ALA A 770 55.00 -96.19 -22.48
C ALA A 770 55.14 -97.49 -23.30
N PRO A 771 54.04 -98.01 -23.88
CA PRO A 771 54.05 -99.30 -24.59
C PRO A 771 54.94 -99.32 -25.83
N PHE A 772 55.24 -98.14 -26.39
CA PHE A 772 56.27 -97.95 -27.39
C PHE A 772 57.04 -96.65 -27.11
N CYS A 773 58.29 -96.58 -27.56
CA CYS A 773 59.14 -95.41 -27.46
C CYS A 773 59.83 -95.16 -28.81
N ILE A 774 59.84 -93.93 -29.29
CA ILE A 774 60.47 -93.50 -30.53
C ILE A 774 61.67 -92.62 -30.21
N PHE A 775 62.86 -92.99 -30.66
CA PHE A 775 64.06 -92.17 -30.61
C PHE A 775 64.37 -91.60 -31.99
N ASP A 776 64.48 -90.27 -32.11
CA ASP A 776 64.82 -89.59 -33.36
C ASP A 776 66.20 -88.95 -33.27
N GLU A 777 67.20 -89.63 -33.85
CA GLU A 777 68.60 -89.18 -33.95
C GLU A 777 69.27 -88.83 -32.60
N VAL A 778 68.81 -89.46 -31.52
CA VAL A 778 69.31 -89.24 -30.15
C VAL A 778 70.73 -89.77 -29.95
N ASP A 779 71.19 -90.67 -30.82
CA ASP A 779 72.55 -91.19 -30.84
C ASP A 779 73.54 -90.33 -31.64
N ALA A 780 73.08 -89.28 -32.35
CA ALA A 780 73.94 -88.40 -33.14
C ALA A 780 75.05 -87.66 -32.34
N PRO A 781 74.82 -87.17 -31.11
CA PRO A 781 75.86 -86.49 -30.31
C PRO A 781 76.73 -87.44 -29.46
N LEU A 782 76.55 -88.76 -29.58
CA LEU A 782 77.27 -89.76 -28.79
C LEU A 782 78.51 -90.29 -29.52
N ASP A 783 79.55 -90.61 -28.76
CA ASP A 783 80.75 -91.29 -29.27
C ASP A 783 80.55 -92.81 -29.32
N ASP A 784 81.43 -93.50 -30.05
CA ASP A 784 81.35 -94.94 -30.31
C ASP A 784 81.20 -95.79 -29.03
N ALA A 785 81.88 -95.42 -27.94
CA ALA A 785 81.84 -96.14 -26.67
C ALA A 785 80.50 -95.97 -25.94
N ASN A 786 79.92 -94.76 -25.96
CA ASN A 786 78.64 -94.51 -25.30
C ASN A 786 77.44 -95.00 -26.13
N ILE A 787 77.58 -95.09 -27.46
CA ILE A 787 76.58 -95.72 -28.33
C ILE A 787 76.39 -97.20 -27.98
N ASP A 788 77.47 -97.93 -27.71
CA ASP A 788 77.36 -99.34 -27.31
C ASP A 788 76.62 -99.50 -25.96
N LYS A 789 76.84 -98.58 -25.02
CA LYS A 789 76.11 -98.57 -23.74
C LYS A 789 74.64 -98.21 -23.92
N PHE A 790 74.34 -97.21 -24.75
CA PHE A 790 72.98 -96.83 -25.12
C PHE A 790 72.22 -98.01 -25.74
N ASN A 791 72.85 -98.74 -26.66
CA ASN A 791 72.27 -99.93 -27.29
C ASN A 791 72.01 -101.07 -26.30
N LYS A 792 72.92 -101.31 -25.33
CA LYS A 792 72.71 -102.30 -24.26
C LYS A 792 71.45 -102.01 -23.44
N ILE A 793 71.21 -100.73 -23.15
CA ILE A 793 70.04 -100.30 -22.38
C ILE A 793 68.76 -100.46 -23.18
N ILE A 794 68.75 -100.06 -24.45
CA ILE A 794 67.61 -100.28 -25.35
C ILE A 794 67.29 -101.77 -25.43
N ASN A 795 68.28 -102.62 -25.65
CA ASN A 795 68.08 -104.07 -25.73
C ASN A 795 67.49 -104.63 -24.42
N LYS A 796 68.00 -104.19 -23.26
CA LYS A 796 67.46 -104.59 -21.96
C LYS A 796 65.98 -104.21 -21.80
N PHE A 797 65.59 -103.02 -22.26
CA PHE A 797 64.23 -102.52 -22.15
C PHE A 797 63.30 -102.98 -23.28
N SER A 798 63.84 -103.48 -24.39
CA SER A 798 63.06 -103.98 -25.53
C SER A 798 62.14 -105.15 -25.16
N ASN A 799 62.45 -105.86 -24.08
CA ASN A 799 61.59 -106.92 -23.50
C ASN A 799 60.30 -106.38 -22.90
N THR A 800 60.30 -105.12 -22.44
CA THR A 800 59.15 -104.51 -21.76
C THR A 800 58.31 -103.64 -22.70
N SER A 801 58.94 -103.04 -23.71
CA SER A 801 58.31 -102.07 -24.61
C SER A 801 58.94 -102.05 -25.99
N GLN A 802 58.18 -101.65 -27.00
CA GLN A 802 58.68 -101.55 -28.37
C GLN A 802 59.55 -100.31 -28.57
N PHE A 803 60.73 -100.46 -29.15
CA PHE A 803 61.59 -99.33 -29.49
C PHE A 803 61.60 -99.09 -31.00
N ILE A 804 61.45 -97.84 -31.40
CA ILE A 804 61.58 -97.39 -32.79
C ILE A 804 62.72 -96.37 -32.81
N ILE A 805 63.80 -96.68 -33.51
CA ILE A 805 65.00 -95.85 -33.49
C ILE A 805 65.28 -95.34 -34.89
N VAL A 806 65.20 -94.03 -35.08
CA VAL A 806 65.67 -93.35 -36.28
C VAL A 806 67.14 -93.01 -36.09
N THR A 807 68.02 -93.63 -36.89
CA THR A 807 69.46 -93.46 -36.75
C THR A 807 70.18 -93.52 -38.09
N HIS A 808 71.35 -92.86 -38.16
CA HIS A 808 72.34 -93.01 -39.23
C HIS A 808 73.63 -93.71 -38.74
N ASN A 809 73.70 -94.08 -37.46
CA ASN A 809 74.85 -94.73 -36.84
C ASN A 809 74.84 -96.25 -37.07
N LYS A 810 75.92 -96.76 -37.68
CA LYS A 810 76.06 -98.18 -38.01
C LYS A 810 76.01 -99.10 -36.78
N ARG A 811 76.54 -98.67 -35.62
CA ARG A 811 76.56 -99.48 -34.39
C ARG A 811 75.16 -99.67 -33.81
N THR A 812 74.34 -98.62 -33.85
CA THR A 812 72.93 -98.68 -33.47
C THR A 812 72.14 -99.59 -34.42
N MET A 813 72.40 -99.50 -35.73
CA MET A 813 71.73 -100.34 -36.74
C MET A 813 71.94 -101.84 -36.50
N ILE A 814 73.16 -102.27 -36.15
CA ILE A 814 73.50 -103.68 -35.90
C ILE A 814 72.66 -104.27 -34.76
N ASN A 815 72.31 -103.46 -33.76
CA ASN A 815 71.57 -103.90 -32.58
C ASN A 815 70.04 -103.93 -32.78
N THR A 816 69.53 -103.54 -33.95
CA THR A 816 68.09 -103.59 -34.24
C THR A 816 67.65 -104.99 -34.70
N ASP A 817 66.37 -105.31 -34.54
CA ASP A 817 65.80 -106.59 -34.96
C ASP A 817 65.27 -106.52 -36.39
N ILE A 818 64.62 -105.42 -36.75
CA ILE A 818 64.11 -105.15 -38.10
C ILE A 818 64.53 -103.74 -38.49
N ILE A 819 65.00 -103.59 -39.72
CA ILE A 819 65.35 -102.31 -40.30
C ILE A 819 64.36 -101.95 -41.41
N TYR A 820 63.78 -100.76 -41.29
CA TYR A 820 63.08 -100.09 -42.37
C TYR A 820 64.00 -99.07 -43.01
N GLY A 821 64.55 -99.43 -44.16
CA GLY A 821 65.33 -98.54 -45.01
C GLY A 821 64.41 -97.60 -45.78
N ILE A 822 64.57 -96.29 -45.57
CA ILE A 822 63.90 -95.27 -46.36
C ILE A 822 64.84 -94.81 -47.47
N THR A 823 64.34 -94.94 -48.69
CA THR A 823 65.03 -94.52 -49.91
C THR A 823 64.22 -93.42 -50.58
N MET A 824 64.88 -92.64 -51.44
CA MET A 824 64.22 -91.60 -52.23
C MET A 824 64.55 -91.86 -53.71
N PRO A 825 63.89 -92.84 -54.36
CA PRO A 825 64.17 -93.19 -55.76
C PRO A 825 63.77 -92.06 -56.72
N GLU A 826 62.71 -91.30 -56.39
CA GLU A 826 62.32 -90.07 -57.07
C GLU A 826 62.54 -88.89 -56.13
N GLN A 827 63.17 -87.80 -56.60
CA GLN A 827 63.41 -86.62 -55.78
C GLN A 827 62.10 -86.09 -55.18
N GLY A 828 61.99 -86.09 -53.85
CA GLY A 828 60.79 -85.65 -53.12
C GLY A 828 59.86 -86.78 -52.67
N VAL A 829 60.02 -88.02 -53.14
CA VAL A 829 59.14 -89.16 -52.81
C VAL A 829 59.90 -90.25 -52.05
N SER A 830 59.53 -90.46 -50.80
CA SER A 830 60.09 -91.52 -49.94
C SER A 830 59.46 -92.88 -50.25
N LYS A 831 60.30 -93.93 -50.30
CA LYS A 831 59.89 -95.33 -50.43
C LYS A 831 60.53 -96.16 -49.34
N LEU A 832 59.73 -97.04 -48.74
CA LEU A 832 60.12 -97.93 -47.64
C LEU A 832 60.61 -99.28 -48.17
N VAL A 833 61.72 -99.78 -47.62
CA VAL A 833 62.29 -101.10 -47.90
C VAL A 833 62.53 -101.81 -46.56
N PRO A 834 61.75 -102.85 -46.21
CA PRO A 834 61.96 -103.63 -45.00
C PRO A 834 63.10 -104.64 -45.16
N VAL A 835 63.90 -104.80 -44.12
CA VAL A 835 64.94 -105.83 -43.97
C VAL A 835 64.82 -106.44 -42.58
N ASP A 836 64.66 -107.75 -42.50
CA ASP A 836 64.60 -108.47 -41.22
C ASP A 836 66.00 -108.97 -40.85
N LEU A 837 66.57 -108.46 -39.75
CA LEU A 837 67.91 -108.83 -39.28
C LEU A 837 67.90 -110.03 -38.33
N ARG A 838 66.72 -110.49 -37.87
CA ARG A 838 66.62 -111.62 -36.94
C ARG A 838 67.19 -112.91 -37.52
N ASN A 839 67.12 -113.09 -38.83
CA ASN A 839 67.64 -114.27 -39.54
C ASN A 839 69.16 -114.18 -39.84
N LEU A 840 69.80 -113.03 -39.57
CA LEU A 840 71.22 -112.77 -39.82
C LEU A 840 72.07 -112.74 -38.53
N LYS A 841 71.41 -112.68 -37.36
CA LYS A 841 72.07 -112.82 -36.05
C LYS A 841 72.37 -114.32 -35.84
N MET A 842 73.57 -114.76 -36.22
CA MET A 842 74.15 -116.03 -35.73
C MET A 842 74.84 -115.81 -34.39
#